data_AF-A0A239RBI1-F1
#
_entry.id   AF-A0A239RBI1-F1
#
_cell.length_a   1.000
_cell.length_b   1.000
_cell.length_c   1.000
_cell.angle_alpha   90.00
_cell.angle_beta   90.00
_cell.angle_gamma   90.00
#
_symmetry.space_group_name_H-M   'P 1'
#
loop_
_entity.id
_entity.type
_entity.pdbx_description
1 polymer ?
#
loop_
_entity_poly.entity_id
_entity_poly.type
_entity_poly.pdbx_seq_one_letter_code
_entity_poly.pdbx_strand_id
1 'polypeptide(L)'
;MKEVEGENNVIDNMGPEVQQRFDKYTVSPDHNNVFYGDKHNRAELMSNSGSISVDRQGGMTTAILSMLIEEENGKPKYTIDQLLDTNQFQKEKQERFDEIVNRSRKTANDKDKTMAESEDGKWLVETLYKGMKRLNEIIDETAEKIDFTKDNFIYSEEFAKVAGLSSIAFDAWQEINRFEKMMHEAVQADRPELTTEESRRKHVDNMVIPLSTTYQYMQKSFDYHNKAQIDDINVSSYILNALHVKYVENIMRDWKNSGTKLSQYMADNNISHKMDQNRFAATMEMGDMSIRLATLPNIVAVADRRIQDGSLLKNVEYDDVNETFTNFPKLKNDNSDFDVEEMEIEKAAAPKKEPKTVDQIMASKGKWDHVADKIASNLMAVNKNLNMLDPNYNASTQLVLGLVGMKSDASKCIPTMKHLEEFLQKKHEGDKTFYETISEGMKPGEFYGLISELNDAFGDVIDMDNIGRLKPMDKAVYDAVKKEKMNTFKAGDEYSKKVDKYAFSLNRELKQSFLGDKYTPEQVEKDPKFKGGSISIDRTGGYSIAALHMLTMKENGKRKYSIQDVFDPKKFRDKKLELFDEVLDNSSKAGPRLQGIKNQSSRWLVDTIYESIKGTVDLIDELAEKLDFNDENFDKSEEYFQINLLGNIIHDAWQEICTFPELMDEKLKKEYPKLKNNKQRYDAFQDIVGPISDIGGEMIILDTEHNKLVNQNPDQPMQASKFLYAAIKQGPARDMFRQWHENGNGKTLTQYFRDNNLGAQYYAMNNAIGAANGSLEYNCSGSYERQKKIDNLFMNGILYKDLTYTPGKKGTAGVFNNAPTYDEEKEQVVFPKVKPEKKVIKKTEKKAAKKTVATFKNSSGENIPVNELIDYLQVLKQTAGEARGVFADSDEYMDFYMAIDDVMKAARNLKKTSNNILNGDVDRLKEYKEAVNNLKDCAEVYEVYKMKDHTKDKSKEPNKKALNSDDKRKLKIMSRVLHNNRYFNVDTPKLTNEEFLEKSDRALFRLKQGDYKNRKNYIQDSAYALYGQMYRVSGGDDKSVDLQQIMQEKIASGEFEKTLKSKKDPDKYIAPTEVAKKALNEDKMKEMANTVKKEVADNKNIIREVPRKGTVHQKGNDIDKMPKLV
;
A
#
# COMPACT_ATOMS: atom_id res chain seq x y z
N MET A 1 -1.37 57.43 -11.52
CA MET A 1 -1.24 55.96 -11.39
C MET A 1 -1.17 55.22 -12.74
N LYS A 2 -1.48 55.83 -13.89
CA LYS A 2 -1.42 55.15 -15.21
C LYS A 2 -0.06 55.20 -15.95
N GLU A 3 1.01 55.68 -15.32
CA GLU A 3 2.33 55.85 -15.98
C GLU A 3 3.44 54.93 -15.41
N VAL A 4 3.11 53.95 -14.56
CA VAL A 4 4.10 53.01 -13.98
C VAL A 4 3.89 51.56 -14.47
N GLU A 5 2.86 51.28 -15.28
CA GLU A 5 2.56 49.93 -15.80
C GLU A 5 3.41 49.51 -17.01
N GLY A 6 4.38 50.33 -17.44
CA GLY A 6 5.13 50.13 -18.68
C GLY A 6 6.44 49.33 -18.60
N GLU A 7 7.03 49.12 -17.42
CA GLU A 7 8.40 48.56 -17.34
C GLU A 7 8.59 47.36 -16.39
N ASN A 8 7.57 46.97 -15.62
CA ASN A 8 7.66 45.81 -14.72
C ASN A 8 6.64 44.74 -15.11
N ASN A 9 6.80 44.14 -16.29
CA ASN A 9 5.99 42.99 -16.66
C ASN A 9 6.41 41.80 -15.78
N VAL A 10 5.61 41.52 -14.75
CA VAL A 10 5.88 40.55 -13.68
C VAL A 10 6.16 39.13 -14.21
N ILE A 11 5.66 38.80 -15.40
CA ILE A 11 5.92 37.53 -16.09
C ILE A 11 7.41 37.35 -16.43
N ASP A 12 8.17 38.44 -16.58
CA ASP A 12 9.62 38.39 -16.88
C ASP A 12 10.49 38.13 -15.62
N ASN A 13 9.94 38.24 -14.40
CA ASN A 13 10.72 38.16 -13.16
C ASN A 13 10.90 36.74 -12.59
N MET A 14 10.01 35.79 -12.93
CA MET A 14 10.09 34.41 -12.47
C MET A 14 9.89 33.35 -13.57
N GLY A 15 10.17 33.73 -14.82
CA GLY A 15 10.04 32.85 -15.98
C GLY A 15 11.15 31.80 -16.13
N PRO A 16 11.03 30.90 -17.13
CA PRO A 16 12.02 29.87 -17.44
C PRO A 16 13.46 30.41 -17.64
N GLU A 17 13.61 31.67 -18.07
CA GLU A 17 14.91 32.31 -18.24
C GLU A 17 15.66 32.47 -16.91
N VAL A 18 14.96 32.79 -15.81
CA VAL A 18 15.59 32.92 -14.50
C VAL A 18 16.04 31.55 -14.00
N GLN A 19 15.19 30.53 -14.15
CA GLN A 19 15.56 29.14 -13.84
C GLN A 19 16.80 28.70 -14.63
N GLN A 20 16.86 29.01 -15.94
CA GLN A 20 18.02 28.73 -16.78
C GLN A 20 19.32 29.41 -16.29
N ARG A 21 19.23 30.66 -15.79
CA ARG A 21 20.39 31.35 -15.20
C ARG A 21 20.93 30.61 -13.96
N PHE A 22 20.05 30.10 -13.10
CA PHE A 22 20.48 29.33 -11.94
C PHE A 22 21.00 27.94 -12.31
N ASP A 23 20.31 27.24 -13.23
CA ASP A 23 20.72 25.92 -13.70
C ASP A 23 22.12 25.95 -14.34
N LYS A 24 22.45 27.05 -15.04
CA LYS A 24 23.78 27.30 -15.64
C LYS A 24 24.92 27.25 -14.62
N TYR A 25 24.68 27.64 -13.37
CA TYR A 25 25.72 27.77 -12.34
C TYR A 25 25.68 26.70 -11.27
N THR A 26 24.83 25.67 -11.44
CA THR A 26 24.67 24.59 -10.46
C THR A 26 25.06 23.26 -11.07
N VAL A 27 25.59 22.35 -10.25
CA VAL A 27 25.93 21.00 -10.71
C VAL A 27 24.63 20.19 -10.82
N SER A 28 23.94 20.33 -11.94
CA SER A 28 22.67 19.65 -12.24
C SER A 28 22.87 18.18 -12.67
N PRO A 29 21.82 17.35 -12.68
CA PRO A 29 21.90 15.99 -13.20
C PRO A 29 22.40 15.89 -14.65
N ASP A 30 22.25 16.93 -15.47
CA ASP A 30 22.77 16.94 -16.84
C ASP A 30 24.30 17.06 -16.89
N HIS A 31 24.91 17.65 -15.85
CA HIS A 31 26.37 17.71 -15.71
C HIS A 31 26.97 16.32 -15.45
N ASN A 32 26.21 15.39 -14.86
CA ASN A 32 26.66 14.03 -14.55
C ASN A 32 27.32 13.35 -15.75
N ASN A 33 26.70 13.46 -16.94
CA ASN A 33 27.18 12.79 -18.14
C ASN A 33 28.56 13.29 -18.58
N VAL A 34 28.87 14.56 -18.33
CA VAL A 34 30.15 15.20 -18.71
C VAL A 34 31.30 14.72 -17.82
N PHE A 35 31.04 14.41 -16.55
CA PHE A 35 32.06 13.92 -15.62
C PHE A 35 32.17 12.40 -15.60
N TYR A 36 31.06 11.66 -15.74
CA TYR A 36 31.08 10.20 -15.71
C TYR A 36 31.56 9.59 -17.04
N GLY A 37 31.19 10.23 -18.16
CA GLY A 37 31.28 9.65 -19.49
C GLY A 37 30.69 8.23 -19.56
N ASP A 38 31.22 7.40 -20.45
CA ASP A 38 30.76 6.00 -20.60
C ASP A 38 31.39 5.03 -19.59
N LYS A 39 32.37 5.50 -18.79
CA LYS A 39 33.22 4.63 -17.97
C LYS A 39 32.56 4.26 -16.64
N HIS A 40 31.80 5.18 -16.06
CA HIS A 40 31.17 5.00 -14.77
C HIS A 40 29.65 5.05 -14.93
N ASN A 41 28.96 4.01 -14.45
CA ASN A 41 27.51 4.10 -14.28
C ASN A 41 27.18 4.46 -12.82
N ARG A 42 26.06 5.17 -12.61
CA ARG A 42 25.66 5.66 -11.29
C ARG A 42 25.49 4.55 -10.25
N ALA A 43 24.99 3.37 -10.65
CA ALA A 43 24.81 2.25 -9.74
C ALA A 43 26.16 1.68 -9.23
N GLU A 44 27.17 1.63 -10.10
CA GLU A 44 28.54 1.24 -9.74
C GLU A 44 29.13 2.23 -8.72
N LEU A 45 28.99 3.54 -8.98
CA LEU A 45 29.45 4.59 -8.07
C LEU A 45 28.77 4.50 -6.71
N MET A 46 27.45 4.28 -6.66
CA MET A 46 26.70 4.10 -5.40
C MET A 46 27.18 2.89 -4.60
N SER A 47 27.45 1.77 -5.28
CA SER A 47 27.91 0.53 -4.63
C SER A 47 29.36 0.61 -4.13
N ASN A 48 30.13 1.57 -4.65
CA ASN A 48 31.55 1.74 -4.38
C ASN A 48 31.88 3.20 -4.02
N SER A 49 31.01 3.86 -3.25
CA SER A 49 31.29 5.21 -2.74
C SER A 49 32.58 5.15 -1.92
N GLY A 50 33.60 5.89 -2.34
CA GLY A 50 34.89 5.93 -1.66
C GLY A 50 34.86 6.77 -0.39
N SER A 51 35.97 7.39 -0.04
CA SER A 51 36.06 8.35 1.07
C SER A 51 35.24 9.64 0.87
N ILE A 52 34.80 9.94 -0.36
CA ILE A 52 33.87 11.03 -0.71
C ILE A 52 32.66 10.49 -1.49
N SER A 53 31.57 11.27 -1.55
CA SER A 53 30.33 10.92 -2.25
C SER A 53 30.41 11.04 -3.78
N VAL A 54 31.22 10.17 -4.42
CA VAL A 54 31.41 10.16 -5.88
C VAL A 54 30.16 9.80 -6.68
N ASP A 55 29.15 9.18 -6.05
CA ASP A 55 27.85 8.86 -6.64
C ASP A 55 26.85 10.04 -6.64
N ARG A 56 27.25 11.15 -6.02
CA ARG A 56 26.51 12.40 -5.92
C ARG A 56 27.36 13.56 -6.45
N GLN A 57 27.07 14.78 -6.00
CA GLN A 57 27.78 15.99 -6.41
C GLN A 57 29.22 16.07 -5.86
N GLY A 58 29.56 15.36 -4.77
CA GLY A 58 30.86 15.46 -4.13
C GLY A 58 32.05 15.17 -5.07
N GLY A 59 31.94 14.15 -5.93
CA GLY A 59 32.98 13.84 -6.92
C GLY A 59 33.14 14.92 -8.00
N MET A 60 32.03 15.47 -8.51
CA MET A 60 32.03 16.51 -9.55
C MET A 60 32.53 17.84 -8.99
N THR A 61 32.07 18.21 -7.80
CA THR A 61 32.55 19.39 -7.05
C THR A 61 34.06 19.30 -6.84
N THR A 62 34.57 18.15 -6.41
CA THR A 62 36.03 17.96 -6.24
C THR A 62 36.76 18.11 -7.57
N ALA A 63 36.18 17.66 -8.70
CA ALA A 63 36.78 17.79 -10.02
C ALA A 63 36.84 19.25 -10.48
N ILE A 64 35.74 19.98 -10.33
CA ILE A 64 35.67 21.42 -10.62
C ILE A 64 36.70 22.17 -9.78
N LEU A 65 36.75 21.93 -8.47
CA LEU A 65 37.68 22.59 -7.57
C LEU A 65 39.15 22.26 -7.88
N SER A 66 39.45 21.01 -8.25
CA SER A 66 40.79 20.59 -8.65
C SER A 66 41.26 21.31 -9.92
N MET A 67 40.37 21.44 -10.91
CA MET A 67 40.69 22.19 -12.13
C MET A 67 40.78 23.69 -11.85
N LEU A 68 39.92 24.23 -10.99
CA LEU A 68 39.86 25.67 -10.67
C LEU A 68 41.16 26.22 -10.06
N ILE A 69 41.90 25.38 -9.33
CA ILE A 69 43.19 25.74 -8.72
C ILE A 69 44.40 25.48 -9.64
N GLU A 70 44.20 24.95 -10.84
CA GLU A 70 45.29 24.82 -11.81
C GLU A 70 45.71 26.18 -12.35
N GLU A 71 47.02 26.41 -12.42
CA GLU A 71 47.60 27.62 -12.99
C GLU A 71 48.50 27.29 -14.18
N GLU A 72 48.45 28.15 -15.20
CA GLU A 72 49.35 28.14 -16.34
C GLU A 72 49.99 29.53 -16.44
N ASN A 73 51.32 29.60 -16.30
CA ASN A 73 52.09 30.86 -16.24
C ASN A 73 51.62 31.84 -15.14
N GLY A 74 51.24 31.31 -13.96
CA GLY A 74 50.80 32.11 -12.81
C GLY A 74 49.42 32.74 -12.98
N LYS A 75 48.62 32.25 -13.93
CA LYS A 75 47.22 32.62 -14.13
C LYS A 75 46.33 31.39 -14.03
N PRO A 76 45.09 31.50 -13.55
CA PRO A 76 44.14 30.39 -13.57
C PRO A 76 44.02 29.81 -14.98
N LYS A 77 44.23 28.51 -15.11
CA LYS A 77 44.16 27.80 -16.39
C LYS A 77 42.72 27.74 -16.93
N TYR A 78 41.74 27.66 -16.02
CA TYR A 78 40.32 27.66 -16.36
C TYR A 78 39.57 28.73 -15.57
N THR A 79 38.52 29.27 -16.19
CA THR A 79 37.52 30.10 -15.51
C THR A 79 36.38 29.24 -15.00
N ILE A 80 35.62 29.75 -14.02
CA ILE A 80 34.48 29.01 -13.49
C ILE A 80 33.37 28.78 -14.52
N ASP A 81 33.14 29.75 -15.43
CA ASP A 81 32.14 29.62 -16.49
C ASP A 81 32.50 28.49 -17.48
N GLN A 82 33.78 28.35 -17.80
CA GLN A 82 34.31 27.26 -18.62
C GLN A 82 34.14 25.88 -17.96
N LEU A 83 34.33 25.81 -16.64
CA LEU A 83 34.20 24.56 -15.89
C LEU A 83 32.74 24.15 -15.70
N LEU A 84 31.80 25.09 -15.69
CA LEU A 84 30.36 24.80 -15.58
C LEU A 84 29.67 24.61 -16.94
N ASP A 85 30.25 25.09 -18.05
CA ASP A 85 29.75 24.77 -19.39
C ASP A 85 29.91 23.28 -19.72
N THR A 86 28.79 22.57 -19.86
CA THR A 86 28.74 21.14 -20.17
C THR A 86 29.32 20.78 -21.53
N ASN A 87 29.52 21.75 -22.42
CA ASN A 87 30.10 21.54 -23.75
C ASN A 87 31.61 21.75 -23.79
N GLN A 88 32.23 22.22 -22.71
CA GLN A 88 33.66 22.50 -22.66
C GLN A 88 34.40 21.50 -21.76
N PHE A 89 35.63 21.15 -22.17
CA PHE A 89 36.58 20.33 -21.40
C PHE A 89 36.02 18.98 -20.95
N GLN A 90 35.12 18.36 -21.72
CA GLN A 90 34.44 17.12 -21.31
C GLN A 90 35.45 16.00 -20.99
N LYS A 91 36.49 15.87 -21.82
CA LYS A 91 37.54 14.87 -21.65
C LYS A 91 38.35 15.14 -20.38
N GLU A 92 38.80 16.38 -20.17
CA GLU A 92 39.59 16.76 -19.00
C GLU A 92 38.77 16.64 -17.70
N LYS A 93 37.48 17.00 -17.74
CA LYS A 93 36.54 16.82 -16.62
C LYS A 93 36.39 15.35 -16.27
N GLN A 94 36.23 14.48 -17.26
CA GLN A 94 36.14 13.04 -17.08
C GLN A 94 37.44 12.44 -16.53
N GLU A 95 38.60 12.82 -17.09
CA GLU A 95 39.91 12.36 -16.61
C GLU A 95 40.15 12.80 -15.16
N ARG A 96 39.76 14.02 -14.80
CA ARG A 96 39.88 14.52 -13.42
C ARG A 96 38.93 13.79 -12.47
N PHE A 97 37.69 13.55 -12.89
CA PHE A 97 36.72 12.78 -12.11
C PHE A 97 37.19 11.35 -11.87
N ASP A 98 37.72 10.68 -12.89
CA ASP A 98 38.34 9.35 -12.80
C ASP A 98 39.48 9.32 -11.77
N GLU A 99 40.35 10.33 -11.77
CA GLU A 99 41.41 10.46 -10.78
C GLU A 99 40.83 10.54 -9.37
N ILE A 100 39.80 11.36 -9.17
CA ILE A 100 39.13 11.54 -7.88
C ILE A 100 38.48 10.25 -7.40
N VAL A 101 37.76 9.53 -8.27
CA VAL A 101 37.17 8.22 -7.95
C VAL A 101 38.26 7.24 -7.50
N ASN A 102 39.38 7.18 -8.23
CA ASN A 102 40.49 6.29 -7.90
C ASN A 102 41.16 6.65 -6.57
N ARG A 103 41.45 7.94 -6.33
CA ARG A 103 42.02 8.41 -5.06
C ARG A 103 41.08 8.14 -3.90
N SER A 104 39.80 8.45 -4.08
CA SER A 104 38.77 8.22 -3.06
C SER A 104 38.63 6.74 -2.69
N ARG A 105 38.65 5.84 -3.69
CA ARG A 105 38.65 4.38 -3.47
C ARG A 105 39.92 3.89 -2.78
N LYS A 106 41.09 4.42 -3.14
CA LYS A 106 42.36 4.07 -2.46
C LYS A 106 42.34 4.50 -1.01
N THR A 107 41.91 5.73 -0.71
CA THR A 107 41.78 6.22 0.66
C THR A 107 40.82 5.38 1.49
N ALA A 108 39.68 4.94 0.92
CA ALA A 108 38.73 4.07 1.63
C ALA A 108 39.26 2.64 1.87
N ASN A 109 40.17 2.15 1.02
CA ASN A 109 40.72 0.79 1.08
C ASN A 109 42.04 0.67 1.86
N ASP A 110 42.66 1.78 2.25
CA ASP A 110 43.88 1.80 3.05
C ASP A 110 43.55 1.39 4.50
N LYS A 111 43.49 0.08 4.75
CA LYS A 111 43.11 -0.51 6.05
C LYS A 111 44.19 -0.38 7.12
N ASP A 112 45.43 -0.15 6.70
CA ASP A 112 46.62 -0.16 7.57
C ASP A 112 46.97 1.24 8.09
N LYS A 113 46.38 2.29 7.51
CA LYS A 113 46.46 3.66 7.99
C LYS A 113 45.09 4.12 8.47
N THR A 114 45.04 4.85 9.57
CA THR A 114 43.82 5.63 9.86
C THR A 114 43.55 6.53 8.66
N MET A 115 42.29 6.80 8.30
CA MET A 115 41.93 7.69 7.18
C MET A 115 42.72 9.02 7.19
N ALA A 116 43.28 9.40 8.35
CA ALA A 116 44.14 10.54 8.59
C ALA A 116 45.59 10.48 8.04
N GLU A 117 46.07 9.41 7.40
CA GLU A 117 47.48 9.33 6.94
C GLU A 117 47.68 8.91 5.47
N SER A 118 46.58 8.82 4.69
CA SER A 118 46.64 8.49 3.26
C SER A 118 47.10 9.71 2.44
N GLU A 119 48.12 9.56 1.59
CA GLU A 119 48.57 10.61 0.67
C GLU A 119 47.47 11.03 -0.33
N ASP A 120 46.64 10.07 -0.77
CA ASP A 120 45.47 10.35 -1.60
C ASP A 120 44.40 11.13 -0.82
N GLY A 121 44.24 10.85 0.47
CA GLY A 121 43.35 11.60 1.35
C GLY A 121 43.82 13.05 1.55
N LYS A 122 45.13 13.25 1.80
CA LYS A 122 45.72 14.60 1.90
C LYS A 122 45.52 15.39 0.62
N TRP A 123 45.75 14.76 -0.54
CA TRP A 123 45.53 15.41 -1.83
C TRP A 123 44.07 15.84 -2.02
N LEU A 124 43.10 14.99 -1.66
CA LEU A 124 41.68 15.33 -1.74
C LEU A 124 41.35 16.52 -0.83
N VAL A 125 41.83 16.52 0.41
CA VAL A 125 41.58 17.59 1.38
C VAL A 125 42.23 18.90 0.98
N GLU A 126 43.48 18.88 0.52
CA GLU A 126 44.15 20.08 0.01
C GLU A 126 43.43 20.65 -1.21
N THR A 127 42.97 19.78 -2.11
CA THR A 127 42.20 20.17 -3.30
C THR A 127 40.89 20.85 -2.91
N LEU A 128 40.12 20.25 -1.98
CA LEU A 128 38.88 20.82 -1.48
C LEU A 128 39.13 22.17 -0.78
N TYR A 129 40.12 22.25 0.11
CA TYR A 129 40.42 23.46 0.87
C TYR A 129 40.90 24.62 -0.03
N LYS A 130 41.91 24.38 -0.87
CA LYS A 130 42.44 25.40 -1.81
C LYS A 130 41.37 25.79 -2.84
N GLY A 131 40.59 24.82 -3.30
CA GLY A 131 39.46 25.03 -4.19
C GLY A 131 38.40 25.93 -3.59
N MET A 132 37.95 25.66 -2.37
CA MET A 132 36.97 26.51 -1.67
C MET A 132 37.50 27.93 -1.46
N LYS A 133 38.80 28.10 -1.14
CA LYS A 133 39.42 29.41 -0.99
C LYS A 133 39.36 30.20 -2.30
N ARG A 134 39.77 29.58 -3.41
CA ARG A 134 39.71 30.20 -4.74
C ARG A 134 38.27 30.50 -5.17
N LEU A 135 37.34 29.61 -4.85
CA LEU A 135 35.92 29.78 -5.16
C LEU A 135 35.32 30.98 -4.41
N ASN A 136 35.67 31.19 -3.14
CA ASN A 136 35.22 32.36 -2.37
C ASN A 136 35.74 33.68 -2.93
N GLU A 137 36.98 33.72 -3.43
CA GLU A 137 37.48 34.91 -4.12
C GLU A 137 36.61 35.25 -5.34
N ILE A 138 36.23 34.23 -6.13
CA ILE A 138 35.35 34.40 -7.30
C ILE A 138 33.94 34.81 -6.88
N ILE A 139 33.42 34.28 -5.77
CA ILE A 139 32.13 34.69 -5.22
C ILE A 139 32.16 36.16 -4.82
N ASP A 140 33.17 36.60 -4.05
CA ASP A 140 33.32 37.99 -3.65
C ASP A 140 33.44 38.92 -4.88
N GLU A 141 34.26 38.56 -5.87
CA GLU A 141 34.41 39.32 -7.12
C GLU A 141 33.11 39.40 -7.94
N THR A 142 32.29 38.34 -7.91
CA THR A 142 31.01 38.29 -8.64
C THR A 142 29.94 39.07 -7.90
N ALA A 143 29.89 38.97 -6.57
CA ALA A 143 28.92 39.67 -5.75
C ALA A 143 29.05 41.19 -5.87
N GLU A 144 30.27 41.71 -6.04
CA GLU A 144 30.51 43.15 -6.25
C GLU A 144 29.89 43.70 -7.55
N LYS A 145 29.61 42.82 -8.52
CA LYS A 145 29.00 43.17 -9.82
C LYS A 145 27.48 43.21 -9.78
N ILE A 146 26.86 42.77 -8.68
CA ILE A 146 25.40 42.80 -8.51
C ILE A 146 24.92 44.25 -8.48
N ASP A 147 23.95 44.58 -9.34
CA ASP A 147 23.32 45.89 -9.39
C ASP A 147 22.18 45.99 -8.37
N PHE A 148 22.52 46.45 -7.16
CA PHE A 148 21.57 46.65 -6.06
C PHE A 148 20.56 47.77 -6.28
N THR A 149 20.69 48.56 -7.36
CA THR A 149 19.69 49.59 -7.70
C THR A 149 18.42 48.99 -8.29
N LYS A 150 18.48 47.73 -8.73
CA LYS A 150 17.32 46.97 -9.22
C LYS A 150 16.61 46.30 -8.06
N ASP A 151 15.29 46.45 -7.97
CA ASP A 151 14.47 45.79 -6.94
C ASP A 151 14.49 44.25 -7.06
N ASN A 152 14.80 43.73 -8.26
CA ASN A 152 14.79 42.31 -8.58
C ASN A 152 16.21 41.71 -8.76
N PHE A 153 17.25 42.32 -8.17
CA PHE A 153 18.65 41.88 -8.35
C PHE A 153 18.90 40.41 -7.97
N ILE A 154 18.09 39.84 -7.07
CA ILE A 154 18.12 38.42 -6.68
C ILE A 154 17.83 37.46 -7.84
N TYR A 155 17.32 37.95 -8.96
CA TYR A 155 17.09 37.18 -10.20
C TYR A 155 18.11 37.52 -11.30
N SER A 156 19.15 38.30 -11.00
CA SER A 156 20.22 38.64 -11.94
C SER A 156 21.15 37.45 -12.20
N GLU A 157 21.87 37.49 -13.32
CA GLU A 157 22.85 36.47 -13.67
C GLU A 157 24.00 36.42 -12.64
N GLU A 158 24.44 37.58 -12.15
CA GLU A 158 25.49 37.70 -11.13
C GLU A 158 25.06 37.06 -9.81
N PHE A 159 23.82 37.30 -9.36
CA PHE A 159 23.32 36.66 -8.14
C PHE A 159 23.16 35.14 -8.33
N ALA A 160 22.62 34.71 -9.48
CA ALA A 160 22.51 33.29 -9.81
C ALA A 160 23.86 32.58 -9.79
N LYS A 161 24.90 33.24 -10.30
CA LYS A 161 26.28 32.77 -10.24
C LYS A 161 26.77 32.69 -8.79
N VAL A 162 26.61 33.74 -7.98
CA VAL A 162 26.99 33.71 -6.55
C VAL A 162 26.32 32.55 -5.80
N ALA A 163 25.01 32.36 -5.97
CA ALA A 163 24.25 31.30 -5.31
C ALA A 163 24.66 29.90 -5.79
N GLY A 164 24.88 29.71 -7.10
CA GLY A 164 25.34 28.45 -7.67
C GLY A 164 26.74 28.06 -7.20
N LEU A 165 27.69 29.00 -7.18
CA LEU A 165 29.04 28.78 -6.66
C LEU A 165 29.04 28.49 -5.16
N SER A 166 28.18 29.16 -4.39
CA SER A 166 27.96 28.84 -2.99
C SER A 166 27.49 27.39 -2.79
N SER A 167 26.71 26.81 -3.73
CA SER A 167 26.32 25.41 -3.67
C SER A 167 27.51 24.46 -3.84
N ILE A 168 28.44 24.78 -4.74
CA ILE A 168 29.68 24.02 -4.93
C ILE A 168 30.54 24.08 -3.67
N ALA A 169 30.63 25.26 -3.03
CA ALA A 169 31.34 25.41 -1.76
C ALA A 169 30.71 24.59 -0.62
N PHE A 170 29.37 24.55 -0.55
CA PHE A 170 28.65 23.74 0.44
C PHE A 170 28.90 22.23 0.25
N ASP A 171 28.85 21.74 -0.99
CA ASP A 171 29.16 20.33 -1.28
C ASP A 171 30.62 20.00 -0.90
N ALA A 172 31.56 20.89 -1.24
CA ALA A 172 32.97 20.72 -0.88
C ALA A 172 33.18 20.68 0.65
N TRP A 173 32.44 21.50 1.38
CA TRP A 173 32.43 21.51 2.85
C TRP A 173 31.90 20.20 3.44
N GLN A 174 30.83 19.62 2.86
CA GLN A 174 30.34 18.31 3.30
C GLN A 174 31.39 17.21 3.11
N GLU A 175 32.13 17.26 2.00
CA GLU A 175 33.16 16.27 1.69
C GLU A 175 34.44 16.47 2.51
N ILE A 176 34.91 17.71 2.73
CA ILE A 176 36.13 17.96 3.51
C ILE A 176 35.95 17.60 4.99
N ASN A 177 34.74 17.74 5.53
CA ASN A 177 34.41 17.36 6.91
C ASN A 177 34.49 15.85 7.17
N ARG A 178 34.53 15.02 6.12
CA ARG A 178 34.81 13.58 6.27
C ARG A 178 36.27 13.30 6.64
N PHE A 179 37.14 14.31 6.56
CA PHE A 179 38.58 14.23 6.81
C PHE A 179 39.04 15.22 7.90
N GLU A 180 38.27 15.35 8.99
CA GLU A 180 38.45 16.37 10.03
C GLU A 180 39.92 16.62 10.44
N LYS A 181 40.70 15.55 10.72
CA LYS A 181 42.12 15.68 11.06
C LYS A 181 42.98 16.28 9.95
N MET A 182 42.87 15.76 8.72
CA MET A 182 43.62 16.29 7.56
C MET A 182 43.19 17.71 7.22
N MET A 183 41.91 18.03 7.39
CA MET A 183 41.38 19.38 7.21
C MET A 183 42.07 20.35 8.18
N HIS A 184 42.19 19.99 9.46
CA HIS A 184 42.93 20.79 10.43
C HIS A 184 44.40 20.97 10.05
N GLU A 185 45.07 19.94 9.55
CA GLU A 185 46.46 20.02 9.08
C GLU A 185 46.59 20.97 7.88
N ALA A 186 45.70 20.89 6.89
CA ALA A 186 45.67 21.78 5.73
C ALA A 186 45.41 23.24 6.12
N VAL A 187 44.45 23.48 7.02
CA VAL A 187 44.15 24.83 7.54
C VAL A 187 45.31 25.36 8.36
N GLN A 188 45.91 24.56 9.24
CA GLN A 188 47.06 24.98 10.05
C GLN A 188 48.27 25.36 9.18
N ALA A 189 48.47 24.68 8.06
CA ALA A 189 49.55 24.99 7.12
C ALA A 189 49.35 26.34 6.41
N ASP A 190 48.10 26.71 6.08
CA ASP A 190 47.76 27.98 5.41
C ASP A 190 47.53 29.14 6.39
N ARG A 191 47.00 28.84 7.58
CA ARG A 191 46.59 29.80 8.63
C ARG A 191 47.21 29.40 9.98
N PRO A 192 48.54 29.51 10.15
CA PRO A 192 49.23 29.03 11.34
C PRO A 192 48.81 29.75 12.64
N GLU A 193 48.19 30.92 12.53
CA GLU A 193 47.65 31.69 13.66
C GLU A 193 46.39 31.07 14.28
N LEU A 194 45.70 30.15 13.58
CA LEU A 194 44.53 29.43 14.10
C LEU A 194 44.97 28.22 14.92
N THR A 195 45.29 28.46 16.20
CA THR A 195 45.99 27.46 17.03
C THR A 195 45.09 26.32 17.54
N THR A 196 43.76 26.48 17.55
CA THR A 196 42.81 25.47 18.07
C THR A 196 42.06 24.75 16.94
N GLU A 197 41.68 23.49 17.16
CA GLU A 197 40.84 22.74 16.20
C GLU A 197 39.51 23.44 15.92
N GLU A 198 38.87 23.99 16.96
CA GLU A 198 37.62 24.75 16.84
C GLU A 198 37.78 25.99 15.94
N SER A 199 38.87 26.77 16.10
CA SER A 199 39.10 27.94 15.24
C SER A 199 39.37 27.55 13.78
N ARG A 200 40.06 26.43 13.55
CA ARG A 200 40.29 25.89 12.20
C ARG A 200 39.01 25.35 11.56
N ARG A 201 38.16 24.67 12.35
CA ARG A 201 36.83 24.23 11.91
C ARG A 201 35.96 25.41 11.54
N LYS A 202 35.87 26.40 12.43
CA LYS A 202 35.11 27.63 12.20
C LYS A 202 35.60 28.37 10.95
N HIS A 203 36.91 28.36 10.67
CA HIS A 203 37.45 28.92 9.44
C HIS A 203 36.88 28.24 8.19
N VAL A 204 36.85 26.91 8.15
CA VAL A 204 36.28 26.13 7.03
C VAL A 204 34.76 26.29 6.94
N ASP A 205 34.06 26.31 8.08
CA ASP A 205 32.61 26.59 8.11
C ASP A 205 32.30 27.99 7.55
N ASN A 206 33.12 28.99 7.88
CA ASN A 206 33.01 30.36 7.37
C ASN A 206 33.37 30.51 5.89
N MET A 207 33.99 29.49 5.27
CA MET A 207 34.22 29.47 3.82
C MET A 207 32.96 29.09 3.04
N VAL A 208 31.88 28.68 3.70
CA VAL A 208 30.61 28.35 3.06
C VAL A 208 29.65 29.52 3.20
N ILE A 209 29.50 30.28 2.12
CA ILE A 209 28.48 31.31 2.05
C ILE A 209 27.10 30.61 1.96
N PRO A 210 26.10 30.95 2.79
CA PRO A 210 24.83 30.20 2.88
C PRO A 210 23.80 30.52 1.78
N LEU A 211 24.22 31.08 0.64
CA LEU A 211 23.32 31.51 -0.45
C LEU A 211 22.84 30.36 -1.36
N SER A 212 23.46 29.19 -1.28
CA SER A 212 23.06 27.98 -2.01
C SER A 212 21.65 27.52 -1.65
N THR A 213 21.25 27.75 -0.40
CA THR A 213 19.92 27.36 0.09
C THR A 213 18.86 28.28 -0.52
N THR A 214 19.18 29.56 -0.72
CA THR A 214 18.33 30.52 -1.42
C THR A 214 18.03 30.05 -2.84
N TYR A 215 19.03 29.55 -3.57
CA TYR A 215 18.81 28.93 -4.88
C TYR A 215 17.82 27.78 -4.81
N GLN A 216 18.01 26.82 -3.89
CA GLN A 216 17.10 25.68 -3.75
C GLN A 216 15.66 26.14 -3.44
N TYR A 217 15.50 27.22 -2.67
CA TYR A 217 14.18 27.79 -2.39
C TYR A 217 13.57 28.50 -3.57
N MET A 218 14.36 29.24 -4.36
CA MET A 218 13.89 29.81 -5.62
C MET A 218 13.50 28.70 -6.60
N GLN A 219 14.32 27.65 -6.78
CA GLN A 219 14.01 26.51 -7.63
C GLN A 219 12.73 25.79 -7.19
N LYS A 220 12.56 25.52 -5.89
CA LYS A 220 11.31 24.95 -5.37
C LYS A 220 10.13 25.87 -5.65
N SER A 221 10.32 27.19 -5.55
CA SER A 221 9.30 28.18 -5.87
C SER A 221 8.95 28.16 -7.36
N PHE A 222 9.94 28.05 -8.25
CA PHE A 222 9.75 27.84 -9.68
C PHE A 222 9.01 26.54 -9.98
N ASP A 223 9.38 25.43 -9.33
CA ASP A 223 8.72 24.15 -9.47
C ASP A 223 7.26 24.22 -9.03
N TYR A 224 6.97 24.88 -7.90
CA TYR A 224 5.60 25.07 -7.44
C TYR A 224 4.79 25.94 -8.39
N HIS A 225 5.38 27.02 -8.91
CA HIS A 225 4.75 27.90 -9.88
C HIS A 225 4.46 27.17 -11.21
N ASN A 226 5.44 26.46 -11.75
CA ASN A 226 5.26 25.69 -12.99
C ASN A 226 4.26 24.54 -12.82
N LYS A 227 4.05 24.05 -11.59
CA LYS A 227 3.04 23.06 -11.22
C LYS A 227 1.71 23.67 -10.79
N ALA A 228 1.57 24.99 -10.72
CA ALA A 228 0.42 25.69 -10.13
C ALA A 228 -0.92 25.50 -10.86
N GLN A 229 -0.92 24.80 -12.00
CA GLN A 229 -2.13 24.32 -12.67
C GLN A 229 -2.63 22.96 -12.13
N ILE A 230 -2.08 22.49 -11.02
CA ILE A 230 -2.40 21.23 -10.35
C ILE A 230 -2.74 21.59 -8.90
N ASP A 231 -3.87 21.09 -8.38
CA ASP A 231 -4.49 21.43 -7.07
C ASP A 231 -3.63 21.12 -5.81
N ASP A 232 -2.33 20.85 -5.98
CA ASP A 232 -1.39 20.33 -4.97
C ASP A 232 -0.34 21.36 -4.50
N ILE A 233 -0.49 22.66 -4.79
CA ILE A 233 0.46 23.67 -4.29
C ILE A 233 0.36 23.75 -2.77
N ASN A 234 1.41 23.31 -2.08
CA ASN A 234 1.59 23.61 -0.67
C ASN A 234 2.01 25.08 -0.50
N VAL A 235 1.04 25.99 -0.47
CA VAL A 235 1.23 27.46 -0.36
C VAL A 235 2.11 27.84 0.83
N SER A 236 2.09 27.05 1.90
CA SER A 236 2.97 27.22 3.06
C SER A 236 4.44 27.22 2.67
N SER A 237 4.83 26.29 1.79
CA SER A 237 6.20 26.13 1.34
C SER A 237 6.58 27.27 0.40
N TYR A 238 5.64 27.77 -0.39
CA TYR A 238 5.87 28.86 -1.32
C TYR A 238 6.14 30.20 -0.60
N ILE A 239 5.30 30.55 0.38
CA ILE A 239 5.50 31.75 1.19
C ILE A 239 6.77 31.64 2.05
N LEU A 240 7.05 30.47 2.64
CA LEU A 240 8.30 30.23 3.38
C LEU A 240 9.54 30.52 2.51
N ASN A 241 9.54 30.00 1.28
CA ASN A 241 10.63 30.22 0.34
C ASN A 241 10.76 31.70 -0.02
N ALA A 242 9.63 32.38 -0.23
CA ALA A 242 9.61 33.80 -0.58
C ALA A 242 10.12 34.68 0.58
N LEU A 243 9.73 34.39 1.82
CA LEU A 243 10.27 35.03 3.03
C LEU A 243 11.79 34.86 3.14
N HIS A 244 12.29 33.66 2.87
CA HIS A 244 13.73 33.39 2.88
C HIS A 244 14.46 34.21 1.80
N VAL A 245 13.90 34.29 0.59
CA VAL A 245 14.43 35.12 -0.50
C VAL A 245 14.48 36.59 -0.10
N LYS A 246 13.43 37.11 0.57
CA LYS A 246 13.41 38.48 1.06
C LYS A 246 14.45 38.75 2.16
N TYR A 247 14.62 37.80 3.08
CA TYR A 247 15.65 37.91 4.11
C TYR A 247 17.05 37.97 3.49
N VAL A 248 17.31 37.14 2.48
CA VAL A 248 18.57 37.15 1.74
C VAL A 248 18.77 38.45 0.96
N GLU A 249 17.72 39.01 0.38
CA GLU A 249 17.76 40.32 -0.26
C GLU A 249 18.27 41.39 0.73
N ASN A 250 17.72 41.42 1.94
CA ASN A 250 18.12 42.36 2.99
C ASN A 250 19.58 42.15 3.42
N ILE A 251 19.99 40.89 3.67
CA ILE A 251 21.39 40.55 3.99
C ILE A 251 22.34 41.07 2.92
N MET A 252 22.01 40.89 1.64
CA MET A 252 22.88 41.29 0.54
C MET A 252 22.98 42.82 0.44
N ARG A 253 21.89 43.55 0.74
CA ARG A 253 21.90 45.02 0.82
C ARG A 253 22.73 45.50 2.01
N ASP A 254 22.58 44.88 3.18
CA ASP A 254 23.34 45.21 4.38
C ASP A 254 24.83 44.92 4.20
N TRP A 255 25.16 43.79 3.56
CA TRP A 255 26.51 43.47 3.15
C TRP A 255 27.07 44.57 2.23
N LYS A 256 26.33 44.98 1.18
CA LYS A 256 26.82 46.01 0.27
C LYS A 256 27.15 47.32 0.99
N ASN A 257 26.41 47.64 2.05
CA ASN A 257 26.62 48.82 2.88
C ASN A 257 27.78 48.68 3.88
N SER A 258 28.22 47.46 4.21
CA SER A 258 29.32 47.24 5.16
C SER A 258 30.70 47.59 4.59
N GLY A 259 30.85 47.54 3.25
CA GLY A 259 32.13 47.74 2.56
C GLY A 259 33.15 46.61 2.78
N THR A 260 32.72 45.46 3.35
CA THR A 260 33.57 44.27 3.52
C THR A 260 33.35 43.28 2.38
N LYS A 261 34.22 42.28 2.24
CA LYS A 261 33.97 41.16 1.32
C LYS A 261 32.75 40.35 1.77
N LEU A 262 31.99 39.77 0.84
CA LEU A 262 30.77 39.01 1.13
C LEU A 262 31.06 37.84 2.06
N SER A 263 32.08 37.05 1.74
CA SER A 263 32.56 35.94 2.57
C SER A 263 32.85 36.37 4.02
N GLN A 264 33.56 37.48 4.18
CA GLN A 264 33.91 38.05 5.48
C GLN A 264 32.67 38.55 6.24
N TYR A 265 31.77 39.27 5.57
CA TYR A 265 30.53 39.77 6.17
C TYR A 265 29.65 38.62 6.68
N MET A 266 29.48 37.58 5.87
CA MET A 266 28.68 36.40 6.20
C MET A 266 29.23 35.69 7.44
N ALA A 267 30.55 35.57 7.54
CA ALA A 267 31.25 34.98 8.67
C ALA A 267 31.14 35.83 9.95
N ASP A 268 31.41 37.13 9.86
CA ASP A 268 31.42 38.04 11.01
C ASP A 268 30.04 38.21 11.64
N ASN A 269 28.99 38.14 10.82
CA ASN A 269 27.60 38.29 11.26
C ASN A 269 26.88 36.96 11.52
N ASN A 270 27.61 35.83 11.44
CA ASN A 270 27.09 34.48 11.66
C ASN A 270 25.83 34.19 10.80
N ILE A 271 25.81 34.65 9.55
CA ILE A 271 24.61 34.66 8.71
C ILE A 271 24.08 33.24 8.47
N SER A 272 24.95 32.24 8.35
CA SER A 272 24.55 30.83 8.18
C SER A 272 23.63 30.36 9.30
N HIS A 273 24.02 30.61 10.56
CA HIS A 273 23.20 30.28 11.72
C HIS A 273 21.88 31.06 11.72
N LYS A 274 21.92 32.36 11.41
CA LYS A 274 20.71 33.19 11.35
C LYS A 274 19.75 32.73 10.24
N MET A 275 20.25 32.24 9.09
CA MET A 275 19.41 31.70 8.02
C MET A 275 18.70 30.41 8.46
N ASP A 276 19.36 29.55 9.22
CA ASP A 276 18.73 28.35 9.81
C ASP A 276 17.66 28.72 10.86
N GLN A 277 17.92 29.72 11.72
CA GLN A 277 16.97 30.23 12.70
C GLN A 277 15.77 30.93 12.04
N ASN A 278 16.03 31.79 11.05
CA ASN A 278 15.00 32.48 10.26
C ASN A 278 14.05 31.48 9.60
N ARG A 279 14.57 30.38 9.04
CA ARG A 279 13.74 29.31 8.49
C ARG A 279 12.82 28.71 9.55
N PHE A 280 13.33 28.46 10.74
CA PHE A 280 12.54 27.91 11.84
C PHE A 280 11.44 28.89 12.27
N ALA A 281 11.78 30.17 12.45
CA ALA A 281 10.84 31.24 12.76
C ALA A 281 9.76 31.40 11.67
N ALA A 282 10.17 31.49 10.40
CA ALA A 282 9.26 31.53 9.25
C ALA A 282 8.32 30.32 9.24
N THR A 283 8.84 29.10 9.50
CA THR A 283 8.01 27.88 9.55
C THR A 283 6.98 27.95 10.68
N MET A 284 7.36 28.47 11.85
CA MET A 284 6.48 28.59 13.00
C MET A 284 5.37 29.63 12.78
N GLU A 285 5.71 30.82 12.26
CA GLU A 285 4.71 31.85 11.91
C GLU A 285 3.79 31.40 10.76
N MET A 286 4.34 30.69 9.78
CA MET A 286 3.60 30.19 8.63
C MET A 286 2.75 28.95 8.92
N GLY A 287 3.04 28.19 9.99
CA GLY A 287 2.27 27.01 10.38
C GLY A 287 0.79 27.33 10.61
N ASP A 288 0.50 28.45 11.27
CA ASP A 288 -0.87 28.89 11.52
C ASP A 288 -1.55 29.47 10.27
N MET A 289 -0.80 30.20 9.44
CA MET A 289 -1.30 30.78 8.19
C MET A 289 -1.58 29.71 7.13
N SER A 290 -0.69 28.73 7.00
CA SER A 290 -0.79 27.64 6.03
C SER A 290 -2.01 26.76 6.24
N ILE A 291 -2.35 26.46 7.50
CA ILE A 291 -3.59 25.75 7.84
C ILE A 291 -4.81 26.56 7.38
N ARG A 292 -4.78 27.90 7.50
CA ARG A 292 -5.87 28.78 7.04
C ARG A 292 -5.92 28.90 5.51
N LEU A 293 -4.77 29.04 4.85
CA LEU A 293 -4.67 29.11 3.39
C LEU A 293 -5.09 27.80 2.70
N ALA A 294 -4.76 26.66 3.30
CA ALA A 294 -5.16 25.34 2.80
C ALA A 294 -6.69 25.14 2.81
N THR A 295 -7.43 25.92 3.60
CA THR A 295 -8.89 25.86 3.65
C THR A 295 -9.59 26.83 2.69
N LEU A 296 -8.85 27.70 1.98
CA LEU A 296 -9.40 28.80 1.17
C LEU A 296 -8.69 28.92 -0.20
N PRO A 297 -9.09 28.12 -1.21
CA PRO A 297 -8.45 28.07 -2.54
C PRO A 297 -8.32 29.43 -3.25
N ASN A 298 -9.24 30.36 -3.00
CA ASN A 298 -9.21 31.69 -3.62
C ASN A 298 -8.05 32.56 -3.10
N ILE A 299 -7.64 32.38 -1.84
CA ILE A 299 -6.53 33.14 -1.24
C ILE A 299 -5.20 32.63 -1.79
N VAL A 300 -5.11 31.35 -2.15
CA VAL A 300 -3.93 30.73 -2.76
C VAL A 300 -3.55 31.44 -4.07
N ALA A 301 -4.52 31.68 -4.96
CA ALA A 301 -4.28 32.32 -6.24
C ALA A 301 -3.84 33.79 -6.10
N VAL A 302 -4.38 34.51 -5.12
CA VAL A 302 -3.99 35.90 -4.84
C VAL A 302 -2.60 35.96 -4.19
N ALA A 303 -2.32 35.08 -3.23
CA ALA A 303 -0.99 34.98 -2.62
C ALA A 303 0.07 34.61 -3.65
N ASP A 304 -0.20 33.66 -4.54
CA ASP A 304 0.69 33.31 -5.67
C ASP A 304 0.99 34.53 -6.55
N ARG A 305 -0.05 35.27 -6.99
CA ARG A 305 0.13 36.48 -7.80
C ARG A 305 0.92 37.58 -7.05
N ARG A 306 0.61 37.83 -5.79
CA ARG A 306 1.31 38.85 -4.97
C ARG A 306 2.74 38.43 -4.61
N ILE A 307 3.07 37.15 -4.63
CA ILE A 307 4.45 36.67 -4.51
C ILE A 307 5.18 36.88 -5.84
N GLN A 308 4.53 36.61 -6.97
CA GLN A 308 5.11 36.82 -8.31
C GLN A 308 5.50 38.28 -8.55
N ASP A 309 4.64 39.23 -8.19
CA ASP A 309 4.92 40.67 -8.35
C ASP A 309 5.74 41.28 -7.20
N GLY A 310 6.11 40.46 -6.19
CA GLY A 310 6.83 40.87 -5.00
C GLY A 310 6.03 41.73 -4.01
N SER A 311 4.76 42.04 -4.32
CA SER A 311 3.93 42.93 -3.49
C SER A 311 3.60 42.33 -2.13
N LEU A 312 3.49 41.00 -2.01
CA LEU A 312 3.23 40.32 -0.73
C LEU A 312 4.34 40.57 0.28
N LEU A 313 5.58 40.73 -0.22
CA LEU A 313 6.78 40.81 0.60
C LEU A 313 7.39 42.22 0.65
N LYS A 314 6.78 43.19 -0.04
CA LYS A 314 7.35 44.52 -0.24
C LYS A 314 7.69 45.25 1.06
N ASN A 315 6.88 45.07 2.11
CA ASN A 315 7.05 45.72 3.40
C ASN A 315 7.48 44.76 4.51
N VAL A 316 7.80 43.51 4.17
CA VAL A 316 8.15 42.50 5.18
C VAL A 316 9.57 42.73 5.65
N GLU A 317 9.73 42.89 6.95
CA GLU A 317 11.01 43.07 7.62
C GLU A 317 11.27 41.88 8.55
N TYR A 318 12.52 41.43 8.65
CA TYR A 318 12.90 40.42 9.63
C TYR A 318 13.58 41.11 10.81
N ASP A 319 12.99 40.93 11.99
CA ASP A 319 13.54 41.42 13.24
C ASP A 319 14.54 40.40 13.78
N ASP A 320 15.81 40.63 13.46
CA ASP A 320 16.97 39.84 13.91
C ASP A 320 17.05 39.67 15.44
N VAL A 321 16.51 40.62 16.22
CA VAL A 321 16.58 40.59 17.69
C VAL A 321 15.52 39.68 18.27
N ASN A 322 14.32 39.73 17.71
CA ASN A 322 13.17 38.96 18.19
C ASN A 322 12.98 37.64 17.44
N GLU A 323 13.76 37.38 16.38
CA GLU A 323 13.63 36.22 15.49
C GLU A 323 12.20 36.09 14.92
N THR A 324 11.61 37.21 14.48
CA THR A 324 10.23 37.28 13.96
C THR A 324 10.14 38.12 12.69
N PHE A 325 9.12 37.89 11.85
CA PHE A 325 8.84 38.81 10.75
C PHE A 325 7.89 39.91 11.22
N THR A 326 8.31 41.16 11.04
CA THR A 326 7.47 42.33 11.27
C THR A 326 6.88 42.81 9.94
N ASN A 327 5.74 43.50 10.01
CA ASN A 327 5.00 43.99 8.84
C ASN A 327 4.61 42.91 7.82
N PHE A 328 4.77 41.62 8.18
CA PHE A 328 4.15 40.53 7.44
C PHE A 328 2.62 40.74 7.45
N PRO A 329 1.94 40.65 6.29
CA PRO A 329 0.48 40.79 6.25
C PRO A 329 -0.17 39.79 7.21
N LYS A 330 -0.60 40.25 8.39
CA LYS A 330 -1.20 39.40 9.41
C LYS A 330 -2.62 39.07 9.00
N LEU A 331 -2.97 37.77 8.97
CA LEU A 331 -4.36 37.35 9.03
C LEU A 331 -4.93 37.78 10.39
N LYS A 332 -5.69 38.86 10.44
CA LYS A 332 -6.39 39.23 11.68
C LYS A 332 -7.38 38.13 12.07
N ASN A 333 -7.66 38.01 13.37
CA ASN A 333 -8.54 37.00 13.96
C ASN A 333 -10.04 37.22 13.67
N ASP A 334 -10.40 38.28 12.96
CA ASP A 334 -11.77 38.68 12.63
C ASP A 334 -12.20 38.34 11.19
N ASN A 335 -11.35 37.63 10.42
CA ASN A 335 -11.53 37.35 8.99
C ASN A 335 -11.52 38.59 8.07
N SER A 336 -11.05 39.76 8.52
CA SER A 336 -10.85 40.94 7.66
C SER A 336 -9.39 41.38 7.68
N ASP A 337 -8.63 40.85 6.72
CA ASP A 337 -7.95 41.62 5.67
C ASP A 337 -6.95 40.72 4.91
N PHE A 338 -7.45 39.81 4.07
CA PHE A 338 -7.56 40.21 2.67
C PHE A 338 -8.93 40.85 2.57
N ASP A 339 -9.01 42.10 2.12
CA ASP A 339 -10.29 42.77 1.95
C ASP A 339 -11.09 41.92 0.96
N VAL A 340 -12.10 41.20 1.46
CA VAL A 340 -12.95 40.33 0.64
C VAL A 340 -13.64 41.16 -0.43
N GLU A 341 -13.86 42.46 -0.16
CA GLU A 341 -14.34 43.43 -1.12
C GLU A 341 -13.28 43.74 -2.19
N GLU A 342 -12.00 43.95 -1.83
CA GLU A 342 -10.89 44.12 -2.80
C GLU A 342 -10.66 42.84 -3.65
N MET A 343 -10.83 41.65 -3.07
CA MET A 343 -10.73 40.36 -3.78
C MET A 343 -11.95 40.07 -4.68
N GLU A 344 -13.16 40.43 -4.26
CA GLU A 344 -14.36 40.35 -5.11
C GLU A 344 -14.30 41.39 -6.24
N ILE A 345 -13.73 42.59 -5.99
CA ILE A 345 -13.45 43.62 -6.99
C ILE A 345 -12.35 43.16 -7.97
N GLU A 346 -11.26 42.55 -7.50
CA GLU A 346 -10.20 41.97 -8.36
C GLU A 346 -10.71 40.76 -9.16
N LYS A 347 -11.66 39.97 -8.62
CA LYS A 347 -12.31 38.87 -9.34
C LYS A 347 -13.33 39.37 -10.36
N ALA A 348 -14.03 40.48 -10.07
CA ALA A 348 -14.92 41.15 -11.02
C ALA A 348 -14.14 41.93 -12.11
N ALA A 349 -12.91 42.35 -11.80
CA ALA A 349 -11.96 42.97 -12.72
C ALA A 349 -11.07 41.96 -13.45
N ALA A 350 -11.04 40.69 -13.00
CA ALA A 350 -10.34 39.63 -13.71
C ALA A 350 -10.96 39.49 -15.10
N PRO A 351 -10.17 39.65 -16.18
CA PRO A 351 -10.68 39.48 -17.53
C PRO A 351 -11.32 38.09 -17.61
N LYS A 352 -12.55 38.01 -18.14
CA LYS A 352 -13.17 36.74 -18.52
C LYS A 352 -12.09 35.90 -19.17
N LYS A 353 -11.82 34.69 -18.67
CA LYS A 353 -10.79 33.80 -19.23
C LYS A 353 -11.00 33.78 -20.73
N GLU A 354 -10.06 34.37 -21.47
CA GLU A 354 -10.12 34.30 -22.92
C GLU A 354 -10.01 32.81 -23.29
N PRO A 355 -10.71 32.36 -24.34
CA PRO A 355 -10.55 31.00 -24.86
C PRO A 355 -9.07 30.70 -25.01
N LYS A 356 -8.63 29.54 -24.50
CA LYS A 356 -7.23 29.16 -24.60
C LYS A 356 -6.80 29.20 -26.07
N THR A 357 -5.58 29.67 -26.32
CA THR A 357 -5.05 29.69 -27.67
C THR A 357 -4.93 28.26 -28.20
N VAL A 358 -4.88 28.13 -29.52
CA VAL A 358 -4.72 26.85 -30.22
C VAL A 358 -3.50 26.08 -29.67
N ASP A 359 -2.40 26.77 -29.39
CA ASP A 359 -1.17 26.18 -28.86
C ASP A 359 -1.32 25.70 -27.40
N GLN A 360 -2.04 26.46 -26.57
CA GLN A 360 -2.34 26.07 -25.18
C GLN A 360 -3.24 24.84 -25.12
N ILE A 361 -4.22 24.75 -26.01
CA ILE A 361 -5.09 23.57 -26.14
C ILE A 361 -4.26 22.35 -26.54
N MET A 362 -3.34 22.50 -27.50
CA MET A 362 -2.48 21.40 -27.95
C MET A 362 -1.46 20.95 -26.91
N ALA A 363 -0.89 21.87 -26.14
CA ALA A 363 -0.01 21.53 -25.02
C ALA A 363 -0.71 20.67 -23.96
N SER A 364 -2.05 20.79 -23.84
CA SER A 364 -2.87 20.01 -22.91
C SER A 364 -3.49 18.75 -23.53
N LYS A 365 -3.13 18.35 -24.75
CA LYS A 365 -3.74 17.22 -25.49
C LYS A 365 -3.85 15.94 -24.68
N GLY A 366 -2.82 15.58 -23.91
CA GLY A 366 -2.85 14.38 -23.04
C GLY A 366 -3.99 14.38 -22.01
N LYS A 367 -4.50 15.56 -21.62
CA LYS A 367 -5.58 15.71 -20.64
C LYS A 367 -6.97 15.52 -21.26
N TRP A 368 -7.20 15.94 -22.51
CA TRP A 368 -8.54 15.94 -23.10
C TRP A 368 -8.78 14.90 -24.20
N ASP A 369 -7.71 14.33 -24.79
CA ASP A 369 -7.82 13.43 -25.95
C ASP A 369 -8.67 12.17 -25.69
N HIS A 370 -8.55 11.61 -24.50
CA HIS A 370 -9.30 10.43 -24.06
C HIS A 370 -10.75 10.76 -23.69
N VAL A 371 -11.01 11.98 -23.22
CA VAL A 371 -12.36 12.49 -22.92
C VAL A 371 -13.13 12.68 -24.22
N ALA A 372 -12.49 13.30 -25.22
CA ALA A 372 -13.04 13.46 -26.57
C ALA A 372 -13.37 12.12 -27.24
N ASP A 373 -12.52 11.09 -27.09
CA ASP A 373 -12.78 9.73 -27.62
C ASP A 373 -14.00 9.07 -26.97
N LYS A 374 -14.17 9.23 -25.66
CA LYS A 374 -15.32 8.67 -24.94
C LYS A 374 -16.62 9.33 -25.41
N ILE A 375 -16.63 10.65 -25.54
CA ILE A 375 -17.78 11.41 -26.05
C ILE A 375 -18.09 10.98 -27.49
N ALA A 376 -17.08 10.92 -28.36
CA ALA A 376 -17.25 10.53 -29.76
C ALA A 376 -17.75 9.08 -29.90
N SER A 377 -17.22 8.14 -29.11
CA SER A 377 -17.63 6.73 -29.14
C SER A 377 -19.09 6.55 -28.72
N ASN A 378 -19.54 7.30 -27.72
CA ASN A 378 -20.96 7.30 -27.32
C ASN A 378 -21.85 7.88 -28.40
N LEU A 379 -21.50 9.04 -28.96
CA LEU A 379 -22.25 9.65 -30.06
C LEU A 379 -22.32 8.72 -31.29
N MET A 380 -21.26 7.96 -31.58
CA MET A 380 -21.28 6.92 -32.62
C MET A 380 -22.22 5.75 -32.30
N ALA A 381 -22.29 5.32 -31.03
CA ALA A 381 -23.21 4.26 -30.61
C ALA A 381 -24.67 4.69 -30.80
N VAL A 382 -24.97 5.95 -30.49
CA VAL A 382 -26.28 6.58 -30.70
C VAL A 382 -26.60 6.67 -32.19
N ASN A 383 -25.63 7.08 -33.01
CA ASN A 383 -25.81 7.18 -34.46
C ASN A 383 -26.20 5.87 -35.14
N LYS A 384 -25.76 4.73 -34.62
CA LYS A 384 -26.17 3.43 -35.14
C LYS A 384 -27.65 3.14 -34.95
N ASN A 385 -28.29 3.83 -34.00
CA ASN A 385 -29.70 3.65 -33.66
C ASN A 385 -30.60 4.75 -34.28
N LEU A 386 -30.02 5.83 -34.80
CA LEU A 386 -30.75 6.88 -35.51
C LEU A 386 -30.96 6.52 -36.99
N ASN A 387 -32.11 6.90 -37.54
CA ASN A 387 -32.36 6.79 -38.98
C ASN A 387 -31.47 7.79 -39.74
N MET A 388 -30.90 7.42 -40.88
CA MET A 388 -30.09 8.32 -41.72
C MET A 388 -30.84 9.57 -42.21
N LEU A 389 -32.18 9.53 -42.23
CA LEU A 389 -33.02 10.68 -42.55
C LEU A 389 -33.33 11.57 -41.33
N ASP A 390 -32.91 11.16 -40.12
CA ASP A 390 -33.05 11.95 -38.91
C ASP A 390 -32.08 13.15 -38.96
N PRO A 391 -32.56 14.40 -38.82
CA PRO A 391 -31.69 15.58 -38.77
C PRO A 391 -30.57 15.48 -37.72
N ASN A 392 -30.81 14.73 -36.63
CA ASN A 392 -29.84 14.52 -35.56
C ASN A 392 -28.69 13.62 -35.99
N TYR A 393 -28.91 12.68 -36.94
CA TYR A 393 -27.87 11.81 -37.47
C TYR A 393 -26.74 12.61 -38.13
N ASN A 394 -27.10 13.67 -38.88
CA ASN A 394 -26.12 14.53 -39.53
C ASN A 394 -25.36 15.39 -38.50
N ALA A 395 -26.07 15.98 -37.53
CA ALA A 395 -25.45 16.86 -36.53
C ALA A 395 -24.50 16.10 -35.59
N SER A 396 -24.89 14.92 -35.10
CA SER A 396 -24.03 14.05 -34.30
C SER A 396 -22.85 13.49 -35.10
N THR A 397 -23.03 13.16 -36.38
CA THR A 397 -21.93 12.71 -37.25
C THR A 397 -20.91 13.82 -37.47
N GLN A 398 -21.35 15.06 -37.71
CA GLN A 398 -20.46 16.21 -37.81
C GLN A 398 -19.71 16.47 -36.50
N LEU A 399 -20.38 16.32 -35.36
CA LEU A 399 -19.77 16.46 -34.04
C LEU A 399 -18.72 15.38 -33.75
N VAL A 400 -19.00 14.12 -34.09
CA VAL A 400 -18.04 13.02 -34.01
C VAL A 400 -16.83 13.28 -34.90
N LEU A 401 -17.04 13.69 -36.15
CA LEU A 401 -15.96 14.05 -37.07
C LEU A 401 -15.16 15.25 -36.57
N GLY A 402 -15.81 16.20 -35.91
CA GLY A 402 -15.18 17.33 -35.22
C GLY A 402 -14.27 16.87 -34.10
N LEU A 403 -14.78 16.08 -33.14
CA LEU A 403 -14.02 15.56 -32.00
C LEU A 403 -12.82 14.71 -32.43
N VAL A 404 -12.97 13.90 -33.47
CA VAL A 404 -11.86 13.15 -34.08
C VAL A 404 -10.87 14.10 -34.79
N GLY A 405 -11.38 15.12 -35.49
CA GLY A 405 -10.58 16.11 -36.20
C GLY A 405 -9.75 17.02 -35.29
N MET A 406 -10.23 17.30 -34.07
CA MET A 406 -9.50 18.08 -33.06
C MET A 406 -8.14 17.48 -32.71
N LYS A 407 -8.00 16.15 -32.84
CA LYS A 407 -6.76 15.43 -32.54
C LYS A 407 -5.66 15.72 -33.55
N SER A 408 -6.01 16.00 -34.79
CA SER A 408 -5.08 16.25 -35.89
C SER A 408 -4.98 17.73 -36.26
N ASP A 409 -5.98 18.53 -35.92
CA ASP A 409 -6.06 19.95 -36.26
C ASP A 409 -6.70 20.75 -35.12
N ALA A 410 -5.84 21.43 -34.39
CA ALA A 410 -6.19 22.24 -33.23
C ALA A 410 -7.07 23.46 -33.57
N SER A 411 -7.07 23.92 -34.83
CA SER A 411 -7.95 25.01 -35.26
C SER A 411 -9.43 24.61 -35.24
N LYS A 412 -9.72 23.30 -35.23
CA LYS A 412 -11.08 22.74 -35.16
C LYS A 412 -11.62 22.63 -33.75
N CYS A 413 -10.78 22.81 -32.74
CA CYS A 413 -11.12 22.71 -31.32
C CYS A 413 -12.26 23.65 -30.91
N ILE A 414 -12.06 24.96 -31.04
CA ILE A 414 -13.06 25.95 -30.65
C ILE A 414 -14.35 25.82 -31.49
N PRO A 415 -14.29 25.70 -32.83
CA PRO A 415 -15.49 25.48 -33.65
C PRO A 415 -16.27 24.21 -33.26
N THR A 416 -15.59 23.11 -32.94
CA THR A 416 -16.24 21.86 -32.54
C THR A 416 -16.92 21.99 -31.17
N MET A 417 -16.27 22.67 -30.22
CA MET A 417 -16.86 22.92 -28.89
C MET A 417 -18.09 23.83 -28.96
N LYS A 418 -18.08 24.85 -29.83
CA LYS A 418 -19.28 25.67 -30.11
C LYS A 418 -20.38 24.87 -30.80
N HIS A 419 -20.03 23.99 -31.73
CA HIS A 419 -21.01 23.11 -32.37
C HIS A 419 -21.61 22.12 -31.37
N LEU A 420 -20.81 21.62 -30.42
CA LEU A 420 -21.26 20.80 -29.30
C LEU A 420 -22.24 21.59 -28.43
N GLU A 421 -21.88 22.81 -28.03
CA GLU A 421 -22.76 23.69 -27.28
C GLU A 421 -24.09 23.95 -28.00
N GLU A 422 -24.06 24.37 -29.27
CA GLU A 422 -25.26 24.61 -30.09
C GLU A 422 -26.13 23.36 -30.22
N PHE A 423 -25.49 22.20 -30.38
CA PHE A 423 -26.16 20.91 -30.46
C PHE A 423 -26.85 20.54 -29.14
N LEU A 424 -26.20 20.79 -28.00
CA LEU A 424 -26.77 20.56 -26.67
C LEU A 424 -27.84 21.60 -26.30
N GLN A 425 -27.73 22.84 -26.81
CA GLN A 425 -28.67 23.93 -26.58
C GLN A 425 -29.92 23.89 -27.47
N LYS A 426 -29.90 23.17 -28.60
CA LYS A 426 -31.08 22.98 -29.47
C LYS A 426 -32.16 22.16 -28.75
N LYS A 427 -32.92 22.87 -27.92
CA LYS A 427 -34.15 22.46 -27.25
C LYS A 427 -35.18 22.01 -28.29
N HIS A 428 -35.39 20.70 -28.45
CA HIS A 428 -36.66 20.24 -29.02
C HIS A 428 -37.71 20.31 -27.92
N GLU A 429 -38.49 21.39 -27.94
CA GLU A 429 -39.73 21.53 -27.16
C GLU A 429 -40.71 20.42 -27.55
N GLY A 430 -40.55 19.22 -26.99
CA GLY A 430 -41.49 18.12 -27.18
C GLY A 430 -40.90 16.72 -27.05
N ASP A 431 -39.60 16.53 -27.28
CA ASP A 431 -39.01 15.19 -27.33
C ASP A 431 -37.93 15.00 -26.26
N LYS A 432 -38.34 14.39 -25.15
CA LYS A 432 -37.48 14.10 -23.99
C LYS A 432 -36.40 13.04 -24.27
N THR A 433 -36.42 12.44 -25.45
CA THR A 433 -35.67 11.23 -25.76
C THR A 433 -34.20 11.49 -26.08
N PHE A 434 -33.81 12.61 -26.68
CA PHE A 434 -32.45 12.69 -27.27
C PHE A 434 -31.27 12.69 -26.27
N TYR A 435 -31.35 13.46 -25.17
CA TYR A 435 -30.31 13.42 -24.11
C TYR A 435 -30.33 12.07 -23.38
N GLU A 436 -31.52 11.50 -23.17
CA GLU A 436 -31.70 10.15 -22.61
C GLU A 436 -31.08 9.10 -23.54
N THR A 437 -31.28 9.21 -24.86
CA THR A 437 -30.72 8.37 -25.93
C THR A 437 -29.22 8.54 -26.05
N ILE A 438 -28.66 9.75 -25.96
CA ILE A 438 -27.20 9.96 -25.92
C ILE A 438 -26.57 9.36 -24.67
N SER A 439 -27.31 9.36 -23.56
CA SER A 439 -26.95 8.66 -22.33
C SER A 439 -27.32 7.17 -22.31
N GLU A 440 -27.91 6.59 -23.38
CA GLU A 440 -28.16 5.15 -23.43
C GLU A 440 -26.83 4.40 -23.53
N GLY A 441 -26.29 4.01 -22.38
CA GLY A 441 -24.96 3.41 -22.23
C GLY A 441 -24.06 4.09 -21.19
N MET A 442 -24.35 5.34 -20.79
CA MET A 442 -23.68 6.07 -19.70
C MET A 442 -24.68 6.81 -18.83
N LYS A 443 -24.48 6.87 -17.51
CA LYS A 443 -25.39 7.65 -16.66
C LYS A 443 -25.35 9.12 -17.11
N PRO A 444 -26.48 9.87 -17.21
CA PRO A 444 -26.49 11.25 -17.68
C PRO A 444 -25.46 12.18 -17.01
N GLY A 445 -25.19 11.98 -15.71
CA GLY A 445 -24.17 12.74 -14.98
C GLY A 445 -22.72 12.41 -15.35
N GLU A 446 -22.46 11.22 -15.89
CA GLU A 446 -21.14 10.83 -16.41
C GLU A 446 -20.85 11.57 -17.73
N PHE A 447 -21.84 11.65 -18.62
CA PHE A 447 -21.72 12.41 -19.87
C PHE A 447 -21.54 13.92 -19.61
N TYR A 448 -22.26 14.49 -18.64
CA TYR A 448 -22.10 15.89 -18.24
C TYR A 448 -20.70 16.17 -17.66
N GLY A 449 -20.18 15.26 -16.83
CA GLY A 449 -18.83 15.37 -16.29
C GLY A 449 -17.75 15.40 -17.39
N LEU A 450 -17.88 14.53 -18.39
CA LEU A 450 -16.98 14.51 -19.54
C LEU A 450 -17.03 15.83 -20.35
N ILE A 451 -18.21 16.44 -20.50
CA ILE A 451 -18.34 17.74 -21.18
C ILE A 451 -17.70 18.86 -20.35
N SER A 452 -17.83 18.83 -19.02
CA SER A 452 -17.18 19.81 -18.14
C SER A 452 -15.67 19.71 -18.19
N GLU A 453 -15.11 18.51 -18.07
CA GLU A 453 -13.67 18.25 -18.20
C GLU A 453 -13.14 18.70 -19.56
N LEU A 454 -13.92 18.45 -20.62
CA LEU A 454 -13.61 18.92 -21.96
C LEU A 454 -13.74 20.44 -22.07
N ASN A 455 -14.63 21.10 -21.34
CA ASN A 455 -14.78 22.56 -21.42
C ASN A 455 -13.62 23.30 -20.72
N ASP A 456 -13.22 22.82 -19.54
CA ASP A 456 -12.12 23.39 -18.75
C ASP A 456 -10.78 23.32 -19.50
N ALA A 457 -10.58 22.23 -20.25
CA ALA A 457 -9.39 22.05 -21.08
C ALA A 457 -9.28 23.09 -22.20
N PHE A 458 -10.39 23.72 -22.62
CA PHE A 458 -10.47 24.63 -23.76
C PHE A 458 -10.73 26.08 -23.35
N GLY A 459 -10.82 26.36 -22.05
CA GLY A 459 -10.99 27.71 -21.51
C GLY A 459 -12.45 28.16 -21.52
N ASP A 460 -13.36 27.31 -21.06
CA ASP A 460 -14.76 27.63 -20.78
C ASP A 460 -15.53 28.09 -22.04
N VAL A 461 -15.25 27.45 -23.18
CA VAL A 461 -15.86 27.77 -24.49
C VAL A 461 -17.38 27.54 -24.50
N ILE A 462 -17.85 26.55 -23.73
CA ILE A 462 -19.24 26.16 -23.58
C ILE A 462 -19.83 26.84 -22.35
N ASP A 463 -21.00 27.48 -22.49
CA ASP A 463 -21.78 27.99 -21.37
C ASP A 463 -22.48 26.83 -20.63
N MET A 464 -21.75 26.24 -19.67
CA MET A 464 -22.22 25.13 -18.86
C MET A 464 -23.44 25.50 -18.00
N ASP A 465 -23.62 26.77 -17.65
CA ASP A 465 -24.79 27.24 -16.91
C ASP A 465 -26.06 27.23 -17.79
N ASN A 466 -25.93 27.60 -19.06
CA ASN A 466 -27.05 27.49 -20.01
C ASN A 466 -27.40 26.04 -20.34
N ILE A 467 -26.41 25.14 -20.42
CA ILE A 467 -26.65 23.70 -20.58
C ILE A 467 -27.28 23.11 -19.31
N GLY A 468 -26.81 23.50 -18.13
CA GLY A 468 -27.33 23.06 -16.82
C GLY A 468 -28.76 23.50 -16.52
N ARG A 469 -29.30 24.52 -17.22
CA ARG A 469 -30.71 24.93 -17.15
C ARG A 469 -31.69 23.95 -17.82
N LEU A 470 -31.20 22.95 -18.57
CA LEU A 470 -32.00 21.85 -19.12
C LEU A 470 -32.29 20.78 -18.04
N LYS A 471 -33.05 21.18 -17.01
CA LYS A 471 -33.44 20.43 -15.79
C LYS A 471 -32.29 19.80 -14.96
N PRO A 472 -32.16 20.17 -13.68
CA PRO A 472 -31.06 19.72 -12.84
C PRO A 472 -31.20 18.22 -12.52
N MET A 473 -30.16 17.45 -12.78
CA MET A 473 -29.95 16.21 -12.03
C MET A 473 -29.81 16.61 -10.55
N ASP A 474 -30.66 16.05 -9.70
CA ASP A 474 -30.62 16.29 -8.27
C ASP A 474 -29.21 15.95 -7.76
N LYS A 475 -28.53 16.93 -7.18
CA LYS A 475 -27.21 16.78 -6.55
C LYS A 475 -27.18 15.57 -5.60
N ALA A 476 -28.31 15.24 -4.99
CA ALA A 476 -28.48 14.05 -4.16
C ALA A 476 -28.26 12.72 -4.91
N VAL A 477 -28.59 12.63 -6.20
CA VAL A 477 -28.38 11.44 -7.03
C VAL A 477 -26.91 11.31 -7.44
N TYR A 478 -26.25 12.43 -7.74
CA TYR A 478 -24.80 12.45 -7.95
C TYR A 478 -24.06 12.02 -6.69
N ASP A 479 -24.42 12.59 -5.53
CA ASP A 479 -23.86 12.21 -4.23
C ASP A 479 -24.19 10.75 -3.88
N ALA A 480 -25.37 10.23 -4.25
CA ALA A 480 -25.73 8.84 -4.04
C ALA A 480 -24.93 7.86 -4.91
N VAL A 481 -24.63 8.20 -6.17
CA VAL A 481 -23.79 7.36 -7.05
C VAL A 481 -22.32 7.43 -6.63
N LYS A 482 -21.83 8.60 -6.19
CA LYS A 482 -20.50 8.74 -5.58
C LYS A 482 -20.41 7.91 -4.29
N LYS A 483 -21.47 7.92 -3.46
CA LYS A 483 -21.61 7.11 -2.24
C LYS A 483 -21.74 5.61 -2.51
N GLU A 484 -22.39 5.19 -3.60
CA GLU A 484 -22.52 3.79 -4.02
C GLU A 484 -21.18 3.23 -4.56
N LYS A 485 -20.42 4.03 -5.32
CA LYS A 485 -19.04 3.70 -5.73
C LYS A 485 -18.07 3.67 -4.53
N MET A 486 -18.21 4.57 -3.56
CA MET A 486 -17.48 4.51 -2.28
C MET A 486 -17.88 3.29 -1.42
N ASN A 487 -19.12 2.78 -1.55
CA ASN A 487 -19.59 1.64 -0.75
C ASN A 487 -19.13 0.25 -1.23
N THR A 488 -18.49 0.14 -2.40
CA THR A 488 -17.87 -1.12 -2.88
C THR A 488 -16.42 -1.29 -2.42
N PHE A 489 -15.88 -0.32 -1.66
CA PHE A 489 -14.60 -0.39 -0.96
C PHE A 489 -14.82 0.30 0.39
N LYS A 490 -15.28 -0.45 1.41
CA LYS A 490 -15.60 0.16 2.71
C LYS A 490 -14.37 0.23 3.59
N ALA A 491 -14.07 1.43 4.09
CA ALA A 491 -13.19 1.59 5.23
C ALA A 491 -13.80 0.89 6.45
N GLY A 492 -12.94 0.27 7.26
CA GLY A 492 -13.35 -0.56 8.39
C GLY A 492 -13.45 -2.04 8.05
N ASP A 493 -12.55 -2.55 7.22
CA ASP A 493 -12.28 -3.98 7.22
C ASP A 493 -11.71 -4.43 8.58
N GLU A 494 -11.65 -5.75 8.79
CA GLU A 494 -11.26 -6.31 10.09
C GLU A 494 -9.82 -5.95 10.47
N TYR A 495 -8.94 -5.71 9.49
CA TYR A 495 -7.57 -5.29 9.70
C TYR A 495 -7.53 -3.88 10.29
N SER A 496 -8.15 -2.90 9.61
CA SER A 496 -8.15 -1.50 10.06
C SER A 496 -8.73 -1.35 11.45
N LYS A 497 -9.85 -2.04 11.73
CA LYS A 497 -10.46 -2.03 13.07
C LYS A 497 -9.52 -2.54 14.16
N LYS A 498 -8.68 -3.53 13.86
CA LYS A 498 -7.71 -4.06 14.83
C LYS A 498 -6.51 -3.13 14.97
N VAL A 499 -6.01 -2.51 13.90
CA VAL A 499 -4.93 -1.51 14.00
C VAL A 499 -5.40 -0.29 14.79
N ASP A 500 -6.53 0.31 14.40
CA ASP A 500 -7.12 1.48 15.07
C ASP A 500 -7.40 1.21 16.56
N LYS A 501 -7.78 -0.02 16.92
CA LYS A 501 -8.06 -0.36 18.31
C LYS A 501 -6.85 -0.19 19.23
N TYR A 502 -5.63 -0.41 18.73
CA TYR A 502 -4.41 -0.41 19.56
C TYR A 502 -3.40 0.70 19.20
N ALA A 503 -3.56 1.41 18.08
CA ALA A 503 -2.62 2.44 17.63
C ALA A 503 -3.02 3.86 18.11
N PHE A 504 -2.22 4.46 19.00
CA PHE A 504 -2.42 5.85 19.43
C PHE A 504 -2.32 6.86 18.29
N SER A 505 -1.49 6.61 17.28
CA SER A 505 -1.32 7.49 16.13
C SER A 505 -2.63 7.66 15.34
N LEU A 506 -3.42 6.59 15.21
CA LEU A 506 -4.62 6.54 14.38
C LEU A 506 -5.91 6.80 15.18
N ASN A 507 -5.96 6.42 16.46
CA ASN A 507 -7.18 6.47 17.25
C ASN A 507 -7.26 7.71 18.16
N ARG A 508 -8.00 8.72 17.69
CA ARG A 508 -8.23 9.97 18.43
C ARG A 508 -9.02 9.77 19.72
N GLU A 509 -10.03 8.89 19.73
CA GLU A 509 -10.82 8.59 20.93
C GLU A 509 -9.95 7.94 22.02
N LEU A 510 -9.07 7.01 21.62
CA LEU A 510 -8.12 6.38 22.52
C LEU A 510 -7.18 7.42 23.13
N LYS A 511 -6.58 8.32 22.33
CA LYS A 511 -5.77 9.44 22.85
C LYS A 511 -6.56 10.29 23.83
N GLN A 512 -7.78 10.71 23.45
CA GLN A 512 -8.66 11.50 24.30
C GLN A 512 -8.97 10.79 25.64
N SER A 513 -9.03 9.45 25.66
CA SER A 513 -9.28 8.70 26.90
C SER A 513 -8.16 8.85 27.95
N PHE A 514 -6.92 9.15 27.54
CA PHE A 514 -5.79 9.45 28.43
C PHE A 514 -5.69 10.92 28.82
N LEU A 515 -6.38 11.81 28.10
CA LEU A 515 -6.43 13.24 28.40
C LEU A 515 -7.65 13.62 29.26
N GLY A 516 -8.58 12.68 29.47
CA GLY A 516 -9.85 12.92 30.13
C GLY A 516 -10.63 14.02 29.42
N ASP A 517 -11.27 14.90 30.19
CA ASP A 517 -11.88 16.14 29.68
C ASP A 517 -10.96 17.36 29.95
N LYS A 518 -9.75 17.12 30.48
CA LYS A 518 -8.80 18.15 30.92
C LYS A 518 -7.99 18.73 29.76
N TYR A 519 -7.64 17.89 28.79
CA TYR A 519 -6.91 18.30 27.58
C TYR A 519 -7.56 17.72 26.32
N THR A 520 -7.28 18.34 25.19
CA THR A 520 -7.54 17.78 23.85
C THR A 520 -6.21 17.38 23.20
N PRO A 521 -6.18 16.39 22.29
CA PRO A 521 -4.97 16.00 21.57
C PRO A 521 -4.32 17.20 20.88
N GLU A 522 -5.14 18.08 20.29
CA GLU A 522 -4.67 19.27 19.58
C GLU A 522 -4.03 20.30 20.53
N GLN A 523 -4.55 20.46 21.76
CA GLN A 523 -3.90 21.30 22.77
C GLN A 523 -2.55 20.74 23.17
N VAL A 524 -2.46 19.43 23.39
CA VAL A 524 -1.20 18.77 23.75
C VAL A 524 -0.15 18.89 22.64
N GLU A 525 -0.57 18.76 21.39
CA GLU A 525 0.31 18.86 20.22
C GLU A 525 0.76 20.29 19.92
N LYS A 526 -0.06 21.30 20.21
CA LYS A 526 0.20 22.70 19.80
C LYS A 526 0.80 23.57 20.90
N ASP A 527 0.42 23.37 22.15
CA ASP A 527 0.79 24.28 23.24
C ASP A 527 2.30 24.13 23.57
N PRO A 528 3.08 25.23 23.47
CA PRO A 528 4.51 25.23 23.75
C PRO A 528 4.88 24.68 25.12
N LYS A 529 3.99 24.72 26.12
CA LYS A 529 4.29 24.15 27.45
C LYS A 529 4.47 22.63 27.43
N PHE A 530 3.93 21.95 26.42
CA PHE A 530 4.14 20.51 26.20
C PHE A 530 5.30 20.24 25.24
N LYS A 531 5.80 21.28 24.56
CA LYS A 531 6.96 21.23 23.67
C LYS A 531 8.23 21.60 24.44
N GLY A 532 9.20 20.70 24.48
CA GLY A 532 10.47 20.96 25.18
C GLY A 532 10.53 20.43 26.61
N GLY A 533 9.60 19.56 27.01
CA GLY A 533 9.83 18.65 28.13
C GLY A 533 10.96 17.65 27.85
N SER A 534 11.31 16.85 28.83
CA SER A 534 12.33 15.80 28.68
C SER A 534 11.89 14.65 27.76
N ILE A 535 10.58 14.49 27.56
CA ILE A 535 9.97 13.49 26.68
C ILE A 535 8.99 14.17 25.70
N SER A 536 8.75 13.54 24.55
CA SER A 536 7.90 14.06 23.48
C SER A 536 6.40 13.86 23.80
N ILE A 537 5.84 14.69 24.69
CA ILE A 537 4.41 14.66 25.09
C ILE A 537 3.49 15.06 23.93
N ASP A 538 3.97 15.92 23.03
CA ASP A 538 3.26 16.39 21.82
C ASP A 538 3.08 15.30 20.75
N ARG A 539 3.71 14.13 20.94
CA ARG A 539 3.59 12.93 20.09
C ARG A 539 2.91 11.80 20.85
N THR A 540 3.23 10.54 20.53
CA THR A 540 2.68 9.36 21.21
C THR A 540 3.40 9.02 22.51
N GLY A 541 4.59 9.57 22.78
CA GLY A 541 5.45 9.19 23.92
C GLY A 541 4.76 9.22 25.28
N GLY A 542 4.09 10.32 25.62
CA GLY A 542 3.37 10.46 26.90
C GLY A 542 2.25 9.41 27.08
N TYR A 543 1.47 9.18 26.02
CA TYR A 543 0.40 8.18 26.00
C TYR A 543 0.96 6.76 26.13
N SER A 544 2.02 6.45 25.38
CA SER A 544 2.68 5.16 25.38
C SER A 544 3.24 4.81 26.75
N ILE A 545 3.92 5.75 27.43
CA ILE A 545 4.46 5.54 28.78
C ILE A 545 3.32 5.27 29.78
N ALA A 546 2.25 6.08 29.77
CA ALA A 546 1.10 5.88 30.66
C ALA A 546 0.42 4.53 30.43
N ALA A 547 0.25 4.12 29.17
CA ALA A 547 -0.35 2.84 28.80
C ALA A 547 0.49 1.64 29.25
N LEU A 548 1.81 1.65 28.99
CA LEU A 548 2.71 0.59 29.43
C LEU A 548 2.78 0.52 30.96
N HIS A 549 2.77 1.66 31.63
CA HIS A 549 2.75 1.69 33.09
C HIS A 549 1.47 1.04 33.62
N MET A 550 0.32 1.37 33.04
CA MET A 550 -0.96 0.75 33.38
C MET A 550 -0.95 -0.77 33.13
N LEU A 551 -0.42 -1.25 32.00
CA LEU A 551 -0.32 -2.68 31.67
C LEU A 551 0.57 -3.48 32.63
N THR A 552 1.51 -2.82 33.31
CA THR A 552 2.45 -3.49 34.23
C THR A 552 2.05 -3.40 35.70
N MET A 553 1.01 -2.63 36.04
CA MET A 553 0.48 -2.58 37.40
C MET A 553 -0.02 -3.97 37.85
N LYS A 554 0.37 -4.38 39.06
CA LYS A 554 -0.05 -5.65 39.66
C LYS A 554 -0.85 -5.42 40.94
N GLU A 555 -1.87 -6.24 41.13
CA GLU A 555 -2.65 -6.34 42.35
C GLU A 555 -2.67 -7.81 42.79
N ASN A 556 -2.17 -8.08 44.01
CA ASN A 556 -1.98 -9.45 44.52
C ASN A 556 -1.12 -10.34 43.58
N GLY A 557 -0.08 -9.75 42.97
CA GLY A 557 0.84 -10.43 42.07
C GLY A 557 0.30 -10.71 40.65
N LYS A 558 -0.97 -10.38 40.37
CA LYS A 558 -1.59 -10.51 39.05
C LYS A 558 -1.70 -9.16 38.37
N ARG A 559 -1.64 -9.13 37.03
CA ARG A 559 -1.84 -7.91 36.24
C ARG A 559 -3.22 -7.31 36.56
N LYS A 560 -3.25 -6.03 36.94
CA LYS A 560 -4.48 -5.33 37.37
C LYS A 560 -5.40 -5.01 36.20
N TYR A 561 -4.83 -4.66 35.04
CA TYR A 561 -5.58 -4.26 33.84
C TYR A 561 -5.21 -5.17 32.66
N SER A 562 -6.21 -5.61 31.89
CA SER A 562 -5.97 -6.32 30.63
C SER A 562 -5.60 -5.34 29.49
N ILE A 563 -5.12 -5.86 28.37
CA ILE A 563 -4.87 -5.04 27.17
C ILE A 563 -6.17 -4.37 26.72
N GLN A 564 -7.28 -5.13 26.71
CA GLN A 564 -8.58 -4.63 26.31
C GLN A 564 -9.09 -3.55 27.27
N ASP A 565 -8.72 -3.58 28.55
CA ASP A 565 -9.06 -2.52 29.49
C ASP A 565 -8.29 -1.21 29.22
N VAL A 566 -7.00 -1.31 28.90
CA VAL A 566 -6.14 -0.15 28.63
C VAL A 566 -6.50 0.50 27.29
N PHE A 567 -6.81 -0.30 26.26
CA PHE A 567 -7.09 0.20 24.91
C PHE A 567 -8.58 0.44 24.59
N ASP A 568 -9.49 0.19 25.53
CA ASP A 568 -10.89 0.62 25.40
C ASP A 568 -11.02 2.10 25.80
N PRO A 569 -11.39 3.01 24.88
CA PRO A 569 -11.50 4.45 25.17
C PRO A 569 -12.51 4.77 26.29
N LYS A 570 -13.44 3.87 26.59
CA LYS A 570 -14.51 4.08 27.57
C LYS A 570 -14.15 3.60 28.96
N LYS A 571 -13.10 2.78 29.10
CA LYS A 571 -12.70 2.20 30.39
C LYS A 571 -11.58 2.99 31.06
N PHE A 572 -11.69 3.10 32.39
CA PHE A 572 -10.66 3.64 33.27
C PHE A 572 -10.13 5.03 32.88
N ARG A 573 -10.98 5.90 32.28
CA ARG A 573 -10.58 7.25 31.83
C ARG A 573 -9.89 8.06 32.92
N ASP A 574 -10.42 8.04 34.14
CA ASP A 574 -9.83 8.76 35.28
C ASP A 574 -8.42 8.26 35.62
N LYS A 575 -8.23 6.93 35.64
CA LYS A 575 -6.92 6.36 35.94
C LYS A 575 -5.92 6.61 34.80
N LYS A 576 -6.37 6.58 33.55
CA LYS A 576 -5.54 6.92 32.39
C LYS A 576 -5.08 8.38 32.44
N LEU A 577 -5.99 9.30 32.77
CA LEU A 577 -5.66 10.72 32.97
C LEU A 577 -4.68 10.91 34.15
N GLU A 578 -4.91 10.24 35.28
CA GLU A 578 -4.01 10.32 36.44
C GLU A 578 -2.57 9.93 36.06
N LEU A 579 -2.40 8.80 35.35
CA LEU A 579 -1.08 8.32 34.91
C LEU A 579 -0.47 9.25 33.85
N PHE A 580 -1.27 9.79 32.93
CA PHE A 580 -0.80 10.75 31.94
C PHE A 580 -0.33 12.06 32.61
N ASP A 581 -1.09 12.59 33.57
CA ASP A 581 -0.72 13.77 34.35
C ASP A 581 0.58 13.53 35.16
N GLU A 582 0.77 12.34 35.71
CA GLU A 582 1.99 11.97 36.43
C GLU A 582 3.22 11.94 35.51
N VAL A 583 3.08 11.39 34.29
CA VAL A 583 4.12 11.39 33.26
C VAL A 583 4.45 12.83 32.82
N LEU A 584 3.43 13.66 32.59
CA LEU A 584 3.57 15.06 32.20
C LEU A 584 4.28 15.89 33.28
N ASP A 585 3.89 15.75 34.56
CA ASP A 585 4.48 16.46 35.69
C ASP A 585 5.96 16.11 35.86
N ASN A 586 6.31 14.82 35.81
CA ASN A 586 7.69 14.38 35.88
C ASN A 586 8.49 14.81 34.65
N SER A 587 7.90 14.83 33.45
CA SER A 587 8.55 15.34 32.24
C SER A 587 8.93 16.81 32.37
N SER A 588 7.98 17.62 32.85
CA SER A 588 8.16 19.06 33.04
C SER A 588 9.24 19.36 34.08
N LYS A 589 9.27 18.61 35.19
CA LYS A 589 10.26 18.76 36.26
C LYS A 589 11.65 18.22 35.91
N ALA A 590 11.74 17.25 35.01
CA ALA A 590 13.01 16.74 34.50
C ALA A 590 13.78 17.78 33.67
N GLY A 591 13.09 18.83 33.18
CA GLY A 591 13.67 19.88 32.36
C GLY A 591 13.75 19.50 30.87
N PRO A 592 14.35 20.35 30.04
CA PRO A 592 14.36 20.14 28.60
C PRO A 592 15.26 18.97 28.19
N ARG A 593 14.89 18.37 27.05
CA ARG A 593 15.61 17.25 26.41
C ARG A 593 17.11 17.54 26.31
N LEU A 594 17.96 16.54 26.58
CA LEU A 594 19.42 16.57 26.47
C LEU A 594 20.20 17.41 27.51
N GLN A 595 19.55 18.11 28.45
CA GLN A 595 20.26 18.83 29.52
C GLN A 595 20.71 17.93 30.69
N GLY A 596 20.40 16.62 30.65
CA GLY A 596 21.02 15.63 31.54
C GLY A 596 20.78 15.84 33.04
N ILE A 597 19.74 16.59 33.43
CA ILE A 597 19.52 16.91 34.85
C ILE A 597 19.16 15.63 35.61
N LYS A 598 20.11 15.15 36.43
CA LYS A 598 19.92 14.00 37.34
C LYS A 598 19.09 14.39 38.57
N ASN A 599 17.81 14.69 38.37
CA ASN A 599 16.88 14.92 39.47
C ASN A 599 15.96 13.70 39.72
N GLN A 600 15.13 13.80 40.75
CA GLN A 600 14.22 12.72 41.14
C GLN A 600 13.19 12.39 40.07
N SER A 601 12.69 13.38 39.34
CA SER A 601 11.72 13.18 38.25
C SER A 601 12.34 12.47 37.05
N SER A 602 13.57 12.82 36.65
CA SER A 602 14.32 12.09 35.62
C SER A 602 14.57 10.63 36.01
N ARG A 603 14.91 10.37 37.29
CA ARG A 603 15.05 8.99 37.81
C ARG A 603 13.73 8.23 37.78
N TRP A 604 12.64 8.87 38.20
CA TRP A 604 11.30 8.27 38.16
C TRP A 604 10.89 7.92 36.74
N LEU A 605 11.13 8.78 35.75
CA LEU A 605 10.85 8.50 34.34
C LEU A 605 11.64 7.30 33.84
N VAL A 606 12.95 7.26 34.08
CA VAL A 606 13.81 6.15 33.65
C VAL A 606 13.39 4.84 34.30
N ASP A 607 13.15 4.83 35.62
CA ASP A 607 12.70 3.62 36.32
C ASP A 607 11.33 3.16 35.82
N THR A 608 10.36 4.07 35.71
CA THR A 608 8.99 3.75 35.28
C THR A 608 8.97 3.23 33.85
N ILE A 609 9.64 3.91 32.91
CA ILE A 609 9.69 3.49 31.52
C ILE A 609 10.40 2.14 31.40
N TYR A 610 11.54 1.95 32.08
CA TYR A 610 12.30 0.70 32.03
C TYR A 610 11.48 -0.50 32.52
N GLU A 611 10.87 -0.40 33.71
CA GLU A 611 10.06 -1.49 34.28
C GLU A 611 8.80 -1.74 33.44
N SER A 612 8.20 -0.68 32.88
CA SER A 612 7.00 -0.79 32.05
C SER A 612 7.29 -1.49 30.71
N ILE A 613 8.45 -1.19 30.09
CA ILE A 613 8.92 -1.90 28.90
C ILE A 613 9.13 -3.39 29.23
N LYS A 614 9.90 -3.69 30.30
CA LYS A 614 10.20 -5.08 30.70
C LYS A 614 8.93 -5.89 30.99
N GLY A 615 7.99 -5.32 31.76
CA GLY A 615 6.74 -6.02 32.07
C GLY A 615 5.80 -6.18 30.86
N THR A 616 5.88 -5.30 29.86
CA THR A 616 5.11 -5.44 28.62
C THR A 616 5.75 -6.45 27.65
N VAL A 617 7.07 -6.61 27.70
CA VAL A 617 7.78 -7.68 26.97
C VAL A 617 7.36 -9.05 27.47
N ASP A 618 7.26 -9.23 28.79
CA ASP A 618 6.71 -10.46 29.38
C ASP A 618 5.28 -10.73 28.85
N LEU A 619 4.46 -9.67 28.70
CA LEU A 619 3.11 -9.77 28.12
C LEU A 619 3.13 -10.14 26.63
N ILE A 620 4.05 -9.61 25.84
CA ILE A 620 4.24 -10.00 24.44
C ILE A 620 4.57 -11.49 24.34
N ASP A 621 5.46 -11.99 25.19
CA ASP A 621 5.81 -13.41 25.23
C ASP A 621 4.60 -14.28 25.63
N GLU A 622 3.80 -13.85 26.62
CA GLU A 622 2.53 -14.51 26.99
C GLU A 622 1.50 -14.55 25.85
N LEU A 623 1.44 -13.52 25.00
CA LEU A 623 0.55 -13.48 23.83
C LEU A 623 1.07 -14.38 22.70
N ALA A 624 2.38 -14.37 22.46
CA ALA A 624 3.00 -15.15 21.40
C ALA A 624 2.75 -16.65 21.59
N GLU A 625 2.72 -17.13 22.84
CA GLU A 625 2.38 -18.52 23.17
C GLU A 625 0.93 -18.92 22.84
N LYS A 626 0.03 -17.94 22.67
CA LYS A 626 -1.38 -18.18 22.32
C LYS A 626 -1.64 -18.23 20.82
N LEU A 627 -0.67 -17.89 19.99
CA LEU A 627 -0.80 -17.93 18.53
C LEU A 627 -0.96 -19.38 18.05
N ASP A 628 -2.01 -19.67 17.27
CA ASP A 628 -2.16 -20.95 16.60
C ASP A 628 -1.42 -20.96 15.26
N PHE A 629 -0.17 -21.40 15.28
CA PHE A 629 0.65 -21.53 14.07
C PHE A 629 0.17 -22.60 13.07
N ASN A 630 -0.87 -23.40 13.41
CA ASN A 630 -1.53 -24.27 12.45
C ASN A 630 -2.57 -23.51 11.60
N ASP A 631 -2.97 -22.31 12.00
CA ASP A 631 -3.75 -21.41 11.18
C ASP A 631 -2.81 -20.69 10.21
N GLU A 632 -3.07 -20.81 8.90
CA GLU A 632 -2.30 -20.09 7.89
C GLU A 632 -2.46 -18.56 8.00
N ASN A 633 -3.53 -18.10 8.66
CA ASN A 633 -3.85 -16.69 8.88
C ASN A 633 -3.60 -16.25 10.34
N PHE A 634 -2.68 -16.90 11.07
CA PHE A 634 -2.36 -16.49 12.44
C PHE A 634 -1.88 -15.02 12.51
N ASP A 635 -1.31 -14.49 11.43
CA ASP A 635 -0.94 -13.07 11.24
C ASP A 635 -2.16 -12.13 11.16
N LYS A 636 -3.37 -12.69 11.07
CA LYS A 636 -4.64 -11.97 11.14
C LYS A 636 -5.34 -12.13 12.50
N SER A 637 -4.75 -12.87 13.44
CA SER A 637 -5.30 -13.06 14.80
C SER A 637 -5.23 -11.78 15.63
N GLU A 638 -6.09 -11.67 16.65
CA GLU A 638 -6.06 -10.52 17.57
C GLU A 638 -4.73 -10.44 18.33
N GLU A 639 -4.21 -11.60 18.75
CA GLU A 639 -2.96 -11.73 19.49
C GLU A 639 -1.76 -11.21 18.67
N TYR A 640 -1.73 -11.48 17.36
CA TYR A 640 -0.68 -10.98 16.49
C TYR A 640 -0.69 -9.45 16.40
N PHE A 641 -1.87 -8.83 16.28
CA PHE A 641 -2.00 -7.37 16.28
C PHE A 641 -1.58 -6.78 17.62
N GLN A 642 -2.00 -7.39 18.73
CA GLN A 642 -1.60 -6.95 20.07
C GLN A 642 -0.09 -6.99 20.25
N ILE A 643 0.58 -8.08 19.84
CA ILE A 643 2.04 -8.21 19.95
C ILE A 643 2.74 -7.07 19.21
N ASN A 644 2.41 -6.87 17.94
CA ASN A 644 3.12 -5.91 17.09
C ASN A 644 2.82 -4.45 17.50
N LEU A 645 1.57 -4.13 17.83
CA LEU A 645 1.19 -2.77 18.24
C LEU A 645 1.67 -2.43 19.65
N LEU A 646 1.76 -3.41 20.57
CA LEU A 646 2.50 -3.22 21.82
C LEU A 646 3.99 -2.98 21.56
N GLY A 647 4.59 -3.67 20.60
CA GLY A 647 5.97 -3.41 20.16
C GLY A 647 6.17 -1.95 19.73
N ASN A 648 5.25 -1.40 18.94
CA ASN A 648 5.30 0.00 18.51
C ASN A 648 5.24 0.97 19.71
N ILE A 649 4.36 0.71 20.69
CA ILE A 649 4.23 1.51 21.92
C ILE A 649 5.49 1.42 22.80
N ILE A 650 6.09 0.22 22.89
CA ILE A 650 7.39 0.02 23.55
C ILE A 650 8.47 0.86 22.87
N HIS A 651 8.49 0.91 21.54
CA HIS A 651 9.48 1.69 20.81
C HIS A 651 9.35 3.19 21.05
N ASP A 652 8.12 3.72 21.08
CA ASP A 652 7.89 5.11 21.47
C ASP A 652 8.49 5.39 22.86
N ALA A 653 8.16 4.56 23.85
CA ALA A 653 8.70 4.72 25.20
C ALA A 653 10.23 4.54 25.26
N TRP A 654 10.79 3.65 24.43
CA TRP A 654 12.23 3.44 24.29
C TRP A 654 12.94 4.68 23.71
N GLN A 655 12.37 5.34 22.71
CA GLN A 655 12.93 6.60 22.19
C GLN A 655 12.97 7.69 23.28
N GLU A 656 11.96 7.71 24.15
CA GLU A 656 11.89 8.65 25.26
C GLU A 656 12.89 8.34 26.38
N ILE A 657 13.09 7.07 26.78
CA ILE A 657 14.10 6.72 27.81
C ILE A 657 15.53 6.99 27.32
N CYS A 658 15.78 6.89 26.02
CA CYS A 658 17.08 7.22 25.40
C CYS A 658 17.48 8.69 25.52
N THR A 659 16.56 9.58 25.91
CA THR A 659 16.88 10.99 26.22
C THR A 659 17.60 11.16 27.56
N PHE A 660 17.68 10.10 28.38
CA PHE A 660 18.36 10.06 29.67
C PHE A 660 19.56 9.11 29.69
N PRO A 661 20.58 9.30 28.83
CA PRO A 661 21.59 8.28 28.56
C PRO A 661 22.39 7.84 29.79
N GLU A 662 22.67 8.76 30.72
CA GLU A 662 23.42 8.46 31.94
C GLU A 662 22.62 7.66 32.97
N LEU A 663 21.37 8.08 33.24
CA LEU A 663 20.49 7.37 34.17
C LEU A 663 20.11 5.99 33.63
N MET A 664 19.93 5.88 32.31
CA MET A 664 19.69 4.62 31.65
C MET A 664 20.93 3.71 31.74
N ASP A 665 22.16 4.21 31.54
CA ASP A 665 23.37 3.39 31.77
C ASP A 665 23.54 2.98 33.23
N GLU A 666 23.20 3.85 34.21
CA GLU A 666 23.14 3.49 35.64
C GLU A 666 22.19 2.31 35.87
N LYS A 667 20.97 2.37 35.31
CA LYS A 667 19.96 1.32 35.40
C LYS A 667 20.43 0.02 34.73
N LEU A 668 20.94 0.10 33.51
CA LEU A 668 21.40 -1.06 32.75
C LEU A 668 22.65 -1.72 33.36
N LYS A 669 23.55 -0.96 34.00
CA LYS A 669 24.70 -1.52 34.74
C LYS A 669 24.25 -2.45 35.86
N LYS A 670 23.15 -2.07 36.55
CA LYS A 670 22.57 -2.87 37.63
C LYS A 670 21.93 -4.15 37.10
N GLU A 671 21.21 -4.07 35.99
CA GLU A 671 20.46 -5.20 35.40
C GLU A 671 21.37 -6.15 34.59
N TYR A 672 22.39 -5.63 33.94
CA TYR A 672 23.34 -6.39 33.10
C TYR A 672 24.79 -6.21 33.56
N PRO A 673 25.15 -6.59 34.80
CA PRO A 673 26.47 -6.33 35.38
C PRO A 673 27.62 -7.05 34.67
N LYS A 674 27.30 -8.07 33.84
CA LYS A 674 28.29 -8.86 33.07
C LYS A 674 28.67 -8.23 31.73
N LEU A 675 27.91 -7.26 31.22
CA LEU A 675 28.20 -6.58 29.95
C LEU A 675 29.17 -5.42 30.20
N LYS A 676 30.26 -5.36 29.43
CA LYS A 676 31.44 -4.55 29.79
C LYS A 676 31.31 -3.09 29.39
N ASN A 677 30.61 -2.79 28.29
CA ASN A 677 30.48 -1.42 27.78
C ASN A 677 29.02 -0.99 27.60
N ASN A 678 28.80 0.32 27.49
CA ASN A 678 27.47 0.91 27.36
C ASN A 678 26.75 0.37 26.13
N LYS A 679 27.43 0.31 24.97
CA LYS A 679 26.83 -0.20 23.74
C LYS A 679 26.24 -1.60 23.91
N GLN A 680 26.99 -2.55 24.49
CA GLN A 680 26.49 -3.91 24.75
C GLN A 680 25.24 -3.92 25.63
N ARG A 681 25.18 -3.04 26.64
CA ARG A 681 24.02 -2.92 27.52
C ARG A 681 22.81 -2.34 26.79
N TYR A 682 23.01 -1.31 25.97
CA TYR A 682 21.98 -0.72 25.14
C TYR A 682 21.48 -1.69 24.08
N ASP A 683 22.37 -2.38 23.36
CA ASP A 683 22.04 -3.41 22.38
C ASP A 683 21.22 -4.53 23.06
N ALA A 684 21.63 -4.99 24.25
CA ALA A 684 20.91 -6.02 24.99
C ALA A 684 19.50 -5.59 25.44
N PHE A 685 19.26 -4.29 25.62
CA PHE A 685 17.93 -3.73 25.91
C PHE A 685 17.14 -3.45 24.63
N GLN A 686 17.77 -2.96 23.58
CA GLN A 686 17.15 -2.71 22.28
C GLN A 686 16.70 -4.02 21.62
N ASP A 687 17.45 -5.11 21.80
CA ASP A 687 17.09 -6.45 21.32
C ASP A 687 15.79 -6.98 21.95
N ILE A 688 15.39 -6.44 23.11
CA ILE A 688 14.12 -6.75 23.76
C ILE A 688 12.95 -6.04 23.04
N VAL A 689 13.20 -4.85 22.49
CA VAL A 689 12.22 -4.00 21.78
C VAL A 689 12.14 -4.33 20.28
N GLY A 690 13.25 -4.78 19.70
CA GLY A 690 13.63 -4.81 18.28
C GLY A 690 12.53 -4.98 17.22
N PRO A 691 12.57 -6.03 16.38
CA PRO A 691 11.83 -6.05 15.11
C PRO A 691 10.31 -6.06 15.27
N ILE A 692 9.79 -6.47 16.44
CA ILE A 692 8.35 -6.43 16.75
C ILE A 692 7.82 -4.99 16.66
N SER A 693 8.61 -4.02 17.14
CA SER A 693 8.21 -2.62 17.06
C SER A 693 8.12 -2.07 15.65
N ASP A 694 9.10 -2.41 14.81
CA ASP A 694 9.10 -2.02 13.41
C ASP A 694 7.93 -2.67 12.69
N ILE A 695 7.64 -3.95 12.93
CA ILE A 695 6.47 -4.64 12.35
C ILE A 695 5.17 -3.92 12.70
N GLY A 696 5.00 -3.49 13.97
CA GLY A 696 3.85 -2.69 14.38
C GLY A 696 3.76 -1.34 13.67
N GLY A 697 4.89 -0.66 13.48
CA GLY A 697 4.97 0.56 12.68
C GLY A 697 4.56 0.34 11.22
N GLU A 698 4.99 -0.77 10.61
CA GLU A 698 4.57 -1.15 9.26
C GLU A 698 3.05 -1.42 9.18
N MET A 699 2.45 -2.01 10.21
CA MET A 699 0.98 -2.22 10.25
C MET A 699 0.21 -0.90 10.27
N ILE A 700 0.71 0.10 10.99
CA ILE A 700 0.13 1.45 11.02
C ILE A 700 0.27 2.13 9.65
N ILE A 701 1.41 1.97 8.98
CA ILE A 701 1.63 2.49 7.62
C ILE A 701 0.65 1.85 6.63
N LEU A 702 0.51 0.52 6.69
CA LEU A 702 -0.41 -0.24 5.83
C LEU A 702 -1.84 0.24 6.01
N ASP A 703 -2.29 0.37 7.27
CA ASP A 703 -3.62 0.89 7.55
C ASP A 703 -3.81 2.32 7.05
N THR A 704 -2.84 3.20 7.31
CA THR A 704 -2.91 4.61 6.89
C THR A 704 -3.05 4.74 5.38
N GLU A 705 -2.22 4.01 4.63
CA GLU A 705 -2.20 4.06 3.17
C GLU A 705 -3.42 3.33 2.56
N HIS A 706 -3.86 2.21 3.16
CA HIS A 706 -5.13 1.56 2.83
C HIS A 706 -6.30 2.52 3.00
N ASN A 707 -6.41 3.16 4.17
CA ASN A 707 -7.48 4.09 4.48
C ASN A 707 -7.46 5.33 3.58
N LYS A 708 -6.30 5.82 3.13
CA LYS A 708 -6.23 6.88 2.11
C LYS A 708 -6.85 6.42 0.79
N LEU A 709 -6.49 5.23 0.33
CA LEU A 709 -7.01 4.64 -0.92
C LEU A 709 -8.52 4.37 -0.85
N VAL A 710 -9.02 4.00 0.33
CA VAL A 710 -10.41 3.61 0.56
C VAL A 710 -11.32 4.82 0.84
N ASN A 711 -10.86 5.79 1.63
CA ASN A 711 -11.69 6.89 2.14
C ASN A 711 -11.69 8.17 1.28
N GLN A 712 -10.75 8.36 0.35
CA GLN A 712 -10.59 9.67 -0.31
C GLN A 712 -10.49 9.63 -1.84
N ASN A 713 -10.72 10.83 -2.41
CA ASN A 713 -10.80 11.19 -3.83
C ASN A 713 -9.67 10.56 -4.66
N PRO A 714 -9.91 10.27 -5.97
CA PRO A 714 -8.88 9.84 -6.92
C PRO A 714 -7.58 10.67 -6.93
N ASP A 715 -7.64 11.88 -6.35
CA ASP A 715 -6.63 12.93 -6.39
C ASP A 715 -5.61 12.88 -5.23
N GLN A 716 -5.82 12.06 -4.19
CA GLN A 716 -4.77 11.77 -3.19
C GLN A 716 -4.19 10.38 -3.41
N PRO A 717 -3.20 10.23 -4.31
CA PRO A 717 -2.64 8.92 -4.60
C PRO A 717 -2.00 8.34 -3.35
N MET A 718 -2.29 7.06 -3.08
CA MET A 718 -1.57 6.27 -2.10
C MET A 718 -0.07 6.42 -2.33
N GLN A 719 0.72 6.53 -1.26
CA GLN A 719 2.17 6.43 -1.36
C GLN A 719 2.52 4.95 -1.55
N ALA A 720 2.35 4.47 -2.78
CA ALA A 720 2.45 3.06 -3.13
C ALA A 720 3.80 2.45 -2.72
N SER A 721 4.87 3.25 -2.72
CA SER A 721 6.18 2.85 -2.24
C SER A 721 6.19 2.52 -0.74
N LYS A 722 5.59 3.36 0.11
CA LYS A 722 5.45 3.11 1.54
C LYS A 722 4.57 1.90 1.82
N PHE A 723 3.42 1.80 1.13
CA PHE A 723 2.52 0.66 1.26
C PHE A 723 3.22 -0.66 0.89
N LEU A 724 3.89 -0.70 -0.27
CA LEU A 724 4.61 -1.88 -0.74
C LEU A 724 5.78 -2.24 0.18
N TYR A 725 6.55 -1.25 0.64
CA TYR A 725 7.62 -1.47 1.62
C TYR A 725 7.07 -2.12 2.89
N ALA A 726 6.00 -1.60 3.45
CA ALA A 726 5.39 -2.14 4.65
C ALA A 726 4.85 -3.56 4.41
N ALA A 727 4.17 -3.79 3.28
CA ALA A 727 3.57 -5.08 2.92
C ALA A 727 4.61 -6.18 2.73
N ILE A 728 5.70 -5.88 2.02
CA ILE A 728 6.79 -6.82 1.72
C ILE A 728 7.49 -7.27 3.02
N LYS A 729 7.53 -6.44 4.06
CA LYS A 729 8.15 -6.82 5.35
C LYS A 729 7.29 -7.78 6.18
N GLN A 730 5.98 -7.80 5.99
CA GLN A 730 5.06 -8.66 6.75
C GLN A 730 5.32 -10.16 6.52
N GLY A 731 5.68 -10.55 5.29
CA GLY A 731 5.98 -11.96 4.96
C GLY A 731 7.15 -12.53 5.78
N PRO A 732 8.36 -11.95 5.67
CA PRO A 732 9.49 -12.38 6.49
C PRO A 732 9.27 -12.23 8.00
N ALA A 733 8.56 -11.18 8.43
CA ALA A 733 8.15 -11.02 9.83
C ALA A 733 7.35 -12.24 10.32
N ARG A 734 6.32 -12.64 9.56
CA ARG A 734 5.53 -13.85 9.83
C ARG A 734 6.41 -15.10 9.95
N ASP A 735 7.39 -15.23 9.05
CA ASP A 735 8.30 -16.37 9.06
C ASP A 735 9.24 -16.38 10.27
N MET A 736 9.64 -15.22 10.81
CA MET A 736 10.42 -15.14 12.06
C MET A 736 9.64 -15.71 13.26
N PHE A 737 8.33 -15.43 13.34
CA PHE A 737 7.46 -16.01 14.37
C PHE A 737 7.34 -17.54 14.21
N ARG A 738 7.21 -18.04 12.98
CA ARG A 738 7.23 -19.48 12.70
C ARG A 738 8.56 -20.13 13.07
N GLN A 739 9.67 -19.49 12.74
CA GLN A 739 11.01 -19.98 13.10
C GLN A 739 11.18 -20.07 14.61
N TRP A 740 10.67 -19.09 15.37
CA TRP A 740 10.63 -19.17 16.83
C TRP A 740 9.77 -20.35 17.29
N HIS A 741 8.56 -20.51 16.77
CA HIS A 741 7.70 -21.63 17.17
C HIS A 741 8.34 -22.99 16.90
N GLU A 742 9.00 -23.15 15.76
CA GLU A 742 9.64 -24.41 15.35
C GLU A 742 10.96 -24.69 16.07
N ASN A 743 11.77 -23.64 16.32
CA ASN A 743 13.18 -23.79 16.75
C ASN A 743 13.48 -23.12 18.09
N GLY A 744 12.48 -22.53 18.74
CA GLY A 744 12.61 -21.77 19.99
C GLY A 744 13.11 -22.61 21.16
N ASN A 745 12.81 -23.91 21.17
CA ASN A 745 13.26 -24.87 22.20
C ASN A 745 12.96 -24.41 23.64
N GLY A 746 11.75 -23.88 23.87
CA GLY A 746 11.31 -23.40 25.20
C GLY A 746 11.80 -22.00 25.57
N LYS A 747 12.49 -21.29 24.66
CA LYS A 747 12.76 -19.86 24.80
C LYS A 747 11.50 -19.06 24.49
N THR A 748 11.32 -17.94 25.18
CA THR A 748 10.30 -16.96 24.84
C THR A 748 10.58 -16.32 23.47
N LEU A 749 9.60 -15.66 22.86
CA LEU A 749 9.73 -15.05 21.53
C LEU A 749 10.87 -14.03 21.54
N THR A 750 10.84 -13.11 22.50
CA THR A 750 11.83 -12.03 22.61
C THR A 750 13.24 -12.57 22.90
N GLN A 751 13.35 -13.58 23.76
CA GLN A 751 14.61 -14.28 24.01
C GLN A 751 15.17 -14.92 22.73
N TYR A 752 14.33 -15.59 21.96
CA TYR A 752 14.75 -16.23 20.70
C TYR A 752 15.18 -15.21 19.66
N PHE A 753 14.44 -14.11 19.54
CA PHE A 753 14.75 -13.02 18.61
C PHE A 753 16.12 -12.42 18.92
N ARG A 754 16.41 -12.16 20.20
CA ARG A 754 17.72 -11.71 20.67
C ARG A 754 18.83 -12.73 20.38
N ASP A 755 18.64 -13.98 20.81
CA ASP A 755 19.69 -15.01 20.71
C ASP A 755 20.09 -15.33 19.26
N ASN A 756 19.18 -15.11 18.31
CA ASN A 756 19.41 -15.33 16.88
C ASN A 756 19.65 -14.02 16.10
N ASN A 757 19.77 -12.88 16.81
CA ASN A 757 20.02 -11.57 16.23
C ASN A 757 19.01 -11.20 15.12
N LEU A 758 17.73 -11.54 15.33
CA LEU A 758 16.68 -11.34 14.31
C LEU A 758 16.37 -9.85 14.09
N GLY A 759 16.63 -8.99 15.08
CA GLY A 759 16.56 -7.54 14.89
C GLY A 759 17.53 -7.04 13.82
N ALA A 760 18.81 -7.42 13.90
CA ALA A 760 19.77 -7.06 12.85
C ALA A 760 19.41 -7.66 11.49
N GLN A 761 18.83 -8.87 11.45
CA GLN A 761 18.34 -9.47 10.20
C GLN A 761 17.19 -8.66 9.60
N TYR A 762 16.25 -8.19 10.44
CA TYR A 762 15.14 -7.34 10.03
C TYR A 762 15.64 -5.97 9.53
N TYR A 763 16.61 -5.35 10.19
CA TYR A 763 17.22 -4.11 9.70
C TYR A 763 18.01 -4.30 8.39
N ALA A 764 18.71 -5.42 8.23
CA ALA A 764 19.36 -5.74 6.96
C ALA A 764 18.32 -5.93 5.83
N MET A 765 17.16 -6.50 6.15
CA MET A 765 16.03 -6.61 5.23
C MET A 765 15.49 -5.23 4.81
N ASN A 766 15.38 -4.27 5.75
CA ASN A 766 14.98 -2.89 5.43
C ASN A 766 15.91 -2.26 4.39
N ASN A 767 17.21 -2.53 4.43
CA ASN A 767 18.15 -2.01 3.44
C ASN A 767 18.03 -2.71 2.07
N ALA A 768 17.64 -3.99 2.06
CA ALA A 768 17.47 -4.76 0.83
C ALA A 768 16.15 -4.46 0.09
N ILE A 769 15.16 -3.88 0.79
CA ILE A 769 13.81 -3.70 0.25
C ILE A 769 13.75 -2.72 -0.93
N GLY A 770 14.63 -1.71 -0.95
CA GLY A 770 14.68 -0.73 -2.05
C GLY A 770 14.91 -1.41 -3.41
N ALA A 771 15.77 -2.42 -3.45
CA ALA A 771 16.05 -3.19 -4.67
C ALA A 771 14.87 -4.08 -5.08
N ALA A 772 14.18 -4.69 -4.12
CA ALA A 772 13.00 -5.51 -4.39
C ALA A 772 11.79 -4.67 -4.87
N ASN A 773 11.63 -3.48 -4.29
CA ASN A 773 10.49 -2.61 -4.55
C ASN A 773 10.58 -1.85 -5.86
N GLY A 774 11.79 -1.45 -6.29
CA GLY A 774 11.95 -0.57 -7.47
C GLY A 774 11.21 -1.06 -8.71
N SER A 775 11.11 -2.38 -8.90
CA SER A 775 10.36 -2.97 -10.02
C SER A 775 8.82 -2.93 -9.84
N LEU A 776 8.32 -3.12 -8.62
CA LEU A 776 6.89 -3.03 -8.33
C LEU A 776 6.43 -1.58 -8.25
N GLU A 777 7.18 -0.70 -7.60
CA GLU A 777 6.87 0.71 -7.45
C GLU A 777 6.77 1.41 -8.81
N TYR A 778 7.76 1.21 -9.69
CA TYR A 778 7.79 1.80 -11.03
C TYR A 778 6.57 1.35 -11.86
N ASN A 779 6.28 0.05 -11.90
CA ASN A 779 5.22 -0.51 -12.74
C ASN A 779 3.81 -0.35 -12.16
N CYS A 780 3.69 -0.22 -10.84
CA CYS A 780 2.41 -0.11 -10.13
C CYS A 780 2.00 1.34 -9.82
N SER A 781 2.92 2.29 -9.92
CA SER A 781 2.59 3.71 -9.95
C SER A 781 1.80 4.05 -11.23
N GLY A 782 0.81 4.95 -11.15
CA GLY A 782 0.16 5.52 -12.34
C GLY A 782 -1.37 5.47 -12.38
N SER A 783 -2.06 4.48 -11.79
CA SER A 783 -3.54 4.50 -11.75
C SER A 783 -4.14 3.97 -10.45
N TYR A 784 -5.26 4.58 -10.03
CA TYR A 784 -6.04 4.19 -8.86
C TYR A 784 -6.44 2.70 -8.89
N GLU A 785 -6.82 2.18 -10.05
CA GLU A 785 -7.19 0.76 -10.21
C GLU A 785 -6.01 -0.20 -10.01
N ARG A 786 -4.78 0.19 -10.40
CA ARG A 786 -3.58 -0.60 -10.14
C ARG A 786 -3.26 -0.64 -8.63
N GLN A 787 -3.35 0.50 -7.97
CA GLN A 787 -3.17 0.60 -6.51
C GLN A 787 -4.21 -0.25 -5.76
N LYS A 788 -5.47 -0.20 -6.17
CA LYS A 788 -6.57 -1.00 -5.61
C LYS A 788 -6.34 -2.50 -5.77
N LYS A 789 -5.83 -2.97 -6.91
CA LYS A 789 -5.50 -4.40 -7.10
C LYS A 789 -4.44 -4.87 -6.09
N ILE A 790 -3.42 -4.06 -5.85
CA ILE A 790 -2.32 -4.40 -4.92
C ILE A 790 -2.80 -4.38 -3.48
N ASP A 791 -3.56 -3.36 -3.11
CA ASP A 791 -4.19 -3.28 -1.80
C ASP A 791 -5.03 -4.53 -1.52
N ASN A 792 -5.88 -4.94 -2.46
CA ASN A 792 -6.66 -6.18 -2.34
C ASN A 792 -5.76 -7.43 -2.18
N LEU A 793 -4.66 -7.52 -2.91
CA LEU A 793 -3.69 -8.62 -2.79
C LEU A 793 -2.98 -8.62 -1.43
N PHE A 794 -2.78 -7.46 -0.82
CA PHE A 794 -2.27 -7.36 0.54
C PHE A 794 -3.34 -7.77 1.56
N MET A 795 -4.54 -7.18 1.51
CA MET A 795 -5.62 -7.45 2.48
C MET A 795 -6.04 -8.93 2.50
N ASN A 796 -6.02 -9.60 1.34
CA ASN A 796 -6.29 -11.04 1.27
C ASN A 796 -5.08 -11.93 1.63
N GLY A 797 -3.91 -11.34 1.89
CA GLY A 797 -2.68 -12.01 2.30
C GLY A 797 -1.85 -12.60 1.15
N ILE A 798 -2.32 -12.52 -0.10
CA ILE A 798 -1.66 -13.14 -1.26
C ILE A 798 -0.31 -12.48 -1.53
N LEU A 799 -0.21 -11.16 -1.39
CA LEU A 799 0.97 -10.39 -1.78
C LEU A 799 2.25 -10.85 -1.08
N TYR A 800 2.14 -11.28 0.17
CA TYR A 800 3.28 -11.63 1.03
C TYR A 800 3.30 -13.09 1.50
N LYS A 801 2.32 -13.91 1.11
CA LYS A 801 2.17 -15.30 1.62
C LYS A 801 3.42 -16.17 1.40
N ASP A 802 4.04 -16.06 0.23
CA ASP A 802 5.16 -16.88 -0.22
C ASP A 802 6.50 -16.12 -0.25
N LEU A 803 6.47 -14.86 0.21
CA LEU A 803 7.62 -13.98 0.21
C LEU A 803 8.55 -14.36 1.37
N THR A 804 9.79 -14.71 1.04
CA THR A 804 10.81 -15.04 2.05
C THR A 804 12.02 -14.13 1.89
N TYR A 805 12.77 -13.93 2.96
CA TYR A 805 14.02 -13.16 2.94
C TYR A 805 15.21 -14.08 3.22
N THR A 806 16.21 -14.05 2.35
CA THR A 806 17.50 -14.68 2.59
C THR A 806 18.53 -13.61 2.93
N PRO A 807 19.03 -13.59 4.19
CA PRO A 807 20.09 -12.66 4.57
C PRO A 807 21.32 -12.83 3.68
N GLY A 808 21.91 -11.72 3.27
CA GLY A 808 23.18 -11.73 2.56
C GLY A 808 24.32 -12.22 3.44
N LYS A 809 25.40 -12.69 2.80
CA LYS A 809 26.67 -12.90 3.52
C LYS A 809 27.24 -11.53 3.94
N LYS A 810 28.15 -11.53 4.92
CA LYS A 810 28.78 -10.29 5.42
C LYS A 810 29.30 -9.43 4.25
N GLY A 811 28.70 -8.24 4.07
CA GLY A 811 29.05 -7.30 3.00
C GLY A 811 28.23 -7.41 1.71
N THR A 812 27.29 -8.34 1.59
CA THR A 812 26.35 -8.44 0.45
C THR A 812 24.93 -8.15 0.90
N ALA A 813 24.13 -7.46 0.09
CA ALA A 813 22.70 -7.28 0.35
C ALA A 813 21.98 -8.63 0.42
N GLY A 814 20.97 -8.75 1.29
CA GLY A 814 20.07 -9.89 1.26
C GLY A 814 19.13 -9.83 0.06
N VAL A 815 18.42 -10.93 -0.17
CA VAL A 815 17.52 -11.08 -1.32
C VAL A 815 16.14 -11.50 -0.85
N PHE A 816 15.11 -10.83 -1.36
CA PHE A 816 13.73 -11.27 -1.25
C PHE A 816 13.46 -12.32 -2.33
N ASN A 817 13.11 -13.53 -1.91
CA ASN A 817 12.71 -14.59 -2.83
C ASN A 817 11.19 -14.56 -3.00
N ASN A 818 10.73 -14.86 -4.22
CA ASN A 818 9.32 -14.85 -4.60
C ASN A 818 8.66 -13.46 -4.49
N ALA A 819 9.44 -12.38 -4.55
CA ALA A 819 8.88 -11.04 -4.66
C ALA A 819 7.97 -10.96 -5.89
N PRO A 820 6.71 -10.49 -5.75
CA PRO A 820 5.82 -10.33 -6.88
C PRO A 820 6.43 -9.32 -7.87
N THR A 821 6.13 -9.48 -9.16
CA THR A 821 6.44 -8.50 -10.20
C THR A 821 5.16 -8.02 -10.85
N TYR A 822 5.20 -6.91 -11.58
CA TYR A 822 4.04 -6.47 -12.36
C TYR A 822 4.31 -6.69 -13.85
N ASP A 823 3.43 -7.43 -14.51
CA ASP A 823 3.43 -7.65 -15.96
C ASP A 823 2.62 -6.54 -16.61
N GLU A 824 3.32 -5.57 -17.21
CA GLU A 824 2.71 -4.40 -17.85
C GLU A 824 1.80 -4.77 -19.02
N GLU A 825 2.20 -5.76 -19.83
CA GLU A 825 1.42 -6.20 -21.00
C GLU A 825 0.07 -6.81 -20.59
N LYS A 826 0.03 -7.48 -19.44
CA LYS A 826 -1.17 -8.16 -18.92
C LYS A 826 -1.90 -7.38 -17.84
N GLU A 827 -1.38 -6.21 -17.46
CA GLU A 827 -1.88 -5.37 -16.36
C GLU A 827 -2.21 -6.14 -15.07
N GLN A 828 -1.30 -7.03 -14.67
CA GLN A 828 -1.49 -7.91 -13.53
C GLN A 828 -0.20 -8.10 -12.73
N VAL A 829 -0.37 -8.32 -11.42
CA VAL A 829 0.71 -8.78 -10.55
C VAL A 829 0.97 -10.26 -10.84
N VAL A 830 2.22 -10.59 -11.16
CA VAL A 830 2.69 -11.94 -11.42
C VAL A 830 3.49 -12.42 -10.22
N PHE A 831 3.03 -13.52 -9.65
CA PHE A 831 3.74 -14.21 -8.59
C PHE A 831 4.73 -15.20 -9.22
N PRO A 832 6.01 -15.19 -8.80
CA PRO A 832 6.96 -16.21 -9.22
C PRO A 832 6.38 -17.60 -8.90
N LYS A 833 6.43 -18.52 -9.86
CA LYS A 833 6.03 -19.91 -9.59
C LYS A 833 6.99 -20.49 -8.57
N VAL A 834 6.55 -20.56 -7.32
CA VAL A 834 7.28 -21.26 -6.26
C VAL A 834 7.36 -22.73 -6.67
N LYS A 835 8.53 -23.17 -7.15
CA LYS A 835 8.77 -24.61 -7.26
C LYS A 835 8.74 -25.12 -5.82
N PRO A 836 7.85 -26.06 -5.44
CA PRO A 836 7.86 -26.59 -4.09
C PRO A 836 9.27 -27.11 -3.83
N GLU A 837 9.97 -26.45 -2.91
CA GLU A 837 11.34 -26.82 -2.60
C GLU A 837 11.30 -28.27 -2.12
N LYS A 838 11.93 -29.17 -2.89
CA LYS A 838 12.37 -30.45 -2.36
C LYS A 838 13.33 -30.10 -1.23
N LYS A 839 12.84 -30.05 0.02
CA LYS A 839 13.67 -29.84 1.22
C LYS A 839 14.95 -30.65 1.07
N VAL A 840 16.06 -29.97 0.75
CA VAL A 840 17.39 -30.57 0.74
C VAL A 840 17.79 -30.69 2.20
N ILE A 841 17.31 -31.77 2.83
CA ILE A 841 17.77 -32.21 4.13
C ILE A 841 19.25 -32.57 3.96
N LYS A 842 20.15 -31.64 4.31
CA LYS A 842 21.56 -31.96 4.50
C LYS A 842 21.64 -33.06 5.57
N LYS A 843 22.07 -34.24 5.13
CA LYS A 843 22.32 -35.43 5.94
C LYS A 843 23.17 -35.09 7.17
N THR A 844 22.53 -34.91 8.32
CA THR A 844 23.03 -35.47 9.57
C THR A 844 22.20 -36.72 9.81
N GLU A 845 22.78 -37.89 9.54
CA GLU A 845 22.12 -39.18 9.66
C GLU A 845 21.82 -39.50 11.13
N LYS A 846 20.65 -39.07 11.60
CA LYS A 846 19.89 -39.81 12.61
C LYS A 846 18.66 -40.39 11.91
N LYS A 847 18.53 -41.72 11.92
CA LYS A 847 17.39 -42.48 11.39
C LYS A 847 16.07 -41.97 11.99
N ALA A 848 15.42 -41.01 11.33
CA ALA A 848 14.02 -40.68 11.56
C ALA A 848 13.18 -41.44 10.52
N ALA A 849 12.27 -42.29 11.01
CA ALA A 849 11.35 -43.05 10.19
C ALA A 849 10.56 -42.13 9.25
N LYS A 850 10.48 -42.48 7.96
CA LYS A 850 9.60 -41.82 6.98
C LYS A 850 8.18 -41.80 7.55
N LYS A 851 7.72 -40.63 7.99
CA LYS A 851 6.34 -40.44 8.46
C LYS A 851 5.42 -40.56 7.25
N THR A 852 4.74 -41.71 7.12
CA THR A 852 3.74 -41.96 6.09
C THR A 852 2.59 -40.97 6.25
N VAL A 853 2.27 -40.23 5.17
CA VAL A 853 1.14 -39.30 5.15
C VAL A 853 -0.15 -40.11 5.18
N ALA A 854 -1.09 -39.77 6.06
CA ALA A 854 -2.38 -40.45 6.16
C ALA A 854 -3.18 -40.26 4.85
N THR A 855 -3.68 -41.36 4.29
CA THR A 855 -4.53 -41.36 3.09
C THR A 855 -5.78 -42.21 3.32
N PHE A 856 -6.87 -41.95 2.60
CA PHE A 856 -8.05 -42.82 2.55
C PHE A 856 -8.43 -43.12 1.09
N LYS A 857 -9.12 -44.24 0.83
CA LYS A 857 -9.63 -44.57 -0.50
C LYS A 857 -11.04 -44.02 -0.69
N ASN A 858 -11.26 -43.25 -1.76
CA ASN A 858 -12.61 -42.88 -2.19
C ASN A 858 -13.31 -44.05 -2.91
N SER A 859 -14.58 -43.88 -3.29
CA SER A 859 -15.37 -44.91 -3.99
C SER A 859 -14.86 -45.27 -5.39
N SER A 860 -13.97 -44.46 -5.98
CA SER A 860 -13.25 -44.79 -7.21
C SER A 860 -11.96 -45.58 -6.96
N GLY A 861 -11.62 -45.88 -5.71
CA GLY A 861 -10.40 -46.57 -5.32
C GLY A 861 -9.14 -45.68 -5.27
N GLU A 862 -9.30 -44.37 -5.45
CA GLU A 862 -8.21 -43.40 -5.43
C GLU A 862 -7.79 -43.09 -3.98
N ASN A 863 -6.47 -43.09 -3.71
CA ASN A 863 -5.93 -42.69 -2.41
C ASN A 863 -5.85 -41.16 -2.32
N ILE A 864 -6.56 -40.59 -1.34
CA ILE A 864 -6.61 -39.16 -1.09
C ILE A 864 -5.85 -38.85 0.21
N PRO A 865 -4.82 -37.98 0.17
CA PRO A 865 -4.18 -37.46 1.36
C PRO A 865 -5.17 -36.68 2.24
N VAL A 866 -5.22 -37.00 3.53
CA VAL A 866 -6.17 -36.35 4.46
C VAL A 866 -5.89 -34.85 4.61
N ASN A 867 -4.63 -34.42 4.52
CA ASN A 867 -4.29 -32.99 4.53
C ASN A 867 -4.86 -32.25 3.31
N GLU A 868 -4.71 -32.83 2.12
CA GLU A 868 -5.24 -32.25 0.87
C GLU A 868 -6.78 -32.08 0.93
N LEU A 869 -7.47 -33.04 1.53
CA LEU A 869 -8.90 -32.95 1.80
C LEU A 869 -9.24 -31.77 2.74
N ILE A 870 -8.49 -31.59 3.82
CA ILE A 870 -8.72 -30.50 4.79
C ILE A 870 -8.53 -29.14 4.11
N ASP A 871 -7.46 -28.99 3.34
CA ASP A 871 -7.16 -27.74 2.61
C ASP A 871 -8.29 -27.42 1.62
N TYR A 872 -8.77 -28.44 0.89
CA TYR A 872 -9.91 -28.30 -0.02
C TYR A 872 -11.20 -27.84 0.71
N LEU A 873 -11.49 -28.42 1.88
CA LEU A 873 -12.67 -28.08 2.66
C LEU A 873 -12.62 -26.65 3.22
N GLN A 874 -11.43 -26.17 3.60
CA GLN A 874 -11.24 -24.77 4.02
C GLN A 874 -11.54 -23.81 2.88
N VAL A 875 -11.03 -24.08 1.68
CA VAL A 875 -11.32 -23.26 0.48
C VAL A 875 -12.81 -23.31 0.13
N LEU A 876 -13.45 -24.49 0.24
CA LEU A 876 -14.88 -24.63 0.01
C LEU A 876 -15.70 -23.81 1.02
N LYS A 877 -15.35 -23.86 2.31
CA LYS A 877 -15.99 -23.10 3.39
C LYS A 877 -15.87 -21.59 3.16
N GLN A 878 -14.67 -21.12 2.82
CA GLN A 878 -14.44 -19.72 2.49
C GLN A 878 -15.28 -19.28 1.29
N THR A 879 -15.24 -20.07 0.20
CA THR A 879 -15.99 -19.76 -1.03
C THR A 879 -17.51 -19.71 -0.77
N ALA A 880 -18.02 -20.58 0.09
CA ALA A 880 -19.42 -20.57 0.52
C ALA A 880 -19.74 -19.37 1.42
N GLY A 881 -18.83 -19.00 2.33
CA GLY A 881 -18.96 -17.81 3.17
C GLY A 881 -19.02 -16.51 2.35
N GLU A 882 -18.17 -16.38 1.34
CA GLU A 882 -18.19 -15.23 0.42
C GLU A 882 -19.47 -15.18 -0.42
N ALA A 883 -19.99 -16.34 -0.85
CA ALA A 883 -21.23 -16.40 -1.62
C ALA A 883 -22.47 -16.07 -0.78
N ARG A 884 -22.41 -16.26 0.54
CA ARG A 884 -23.46 -15.90 1.50
C ARG A 884 -23.73 -14.39 1.56
N GLY A 885 -22.67 -13.58 1.49
CA GLY A 885 -22.75 -12.13 1.68
C GLY A 885 -22.98 -11.74 3.16
N VAL A 886 -23.31 -10.46 3.39
CA VAL A 886 -23.42 -9.87 4.76
C VAL A 886 -24.80 -10.12 5.41
N PHE A 887 -25.83 -10.41 4.61
CA PHE A 887 -27.20 -10.62 5.09
C PHE A 887 -27.44 -12.07 5.51
N ALA A 888 -28.43 -12.30 6.37
CA ALA A 888 -28.91 -13.65 6.67
C ALA A 888 -29.39 -14.33 5.37
N ASP A 889 -28.87 -15.51 5.08
CA ASP A 889 -29.23 -16.32 3.93
C ASP A 889 -30.44 -17.20 4.25
N SER A 890 -30.94 -17.96 3.27
CA SER A 890 -31.96 -18.96 3.55
C SER A 890 -31.44 -20.06 4.49
N ASP A 891 -32.33 -20.62 5.31
CA ASP A 891 -32.01 -21.71 6.24
C ASP A 891 -31.35 -22.90 5.51
N GLU A 892 -31.84 -23.24 4.31
CA GLU A 892 -31.29 -24.32 3.49
C GLU A 892 -29.82 -24.07 3.08
N TYR A 893 -29.44 -22.81 2.89
CA TYR A 893 -28.05 -22.45 2.58
C TYR A 893 -27.18 -22.49 3.85
N MET A 894 -27.75 -22.08 4.97
CA MET A 894 -27.09 -22.14 6.27
C MET A 894 -26.83 -23.59 6.69
N ASP A 895 -27.77 -24.49 6.48
CA ASP A 895 -27.61 -25.93 6.72
C ASP A 895 -26.48 -26.52 5.85
N PHE A 896 -26.45 -26.16 4.57
CA PHE A 896 -25.32 -26.52 3.70
C PHE A 896 -23.99 -25.97 4.23
N TYR A 897 -23.96 -24.71 4.63
CA TYR A 897 -22.76 -24.06 5.14
C TYR A 897 -22.24 -24.74 6.42
N MET A 898 -23.14 -25.10 7.33
CA MET A 898 -22.81 -25.82 8.57
C MET A 898 -22.35 -27.26 8.30
N ALA A 899 -22.96 -27.95 7.33
CA ALA A 899 -22.55 -29.30 6.97
C ALA A 899 -21.10 -29.37 6.45
N ILE A 900 -20.53 -28.27 5.93
CA ILE A 900 -19.10 -28.20 5.59
C ILE A 900 -18.23 -28.34 6.86
N ASP A 901 -18.65 -27.77 7.99
CA ASP A 901 -17.93 -27.86 9.26
C ASP A 901 -17.93 -29.28 9.81
N ASP A 902 -19.03 -30.02 9.64
CA ASP A 902 -19.13 -31.42 10.02
C ASP A 902 -18.17 -32.30 9.22
N VAL A 903 -18.07 -32.06 7.90
CA VAL A 903 -17.11 -32.76 7.05
C VAL A 903 -15.67 -32.41 7.42
N MET A 904 -15.37 -31.14 7.74
CA MET A 904 -14.05 -30.73 8.23
C MET A 904 -13.70 -31.40 9.57
N LYS A 905 -14.66 -31.49 10.48
CA LYS A 905 -14.48 -32.16 11.77
C LYS A 905 -14.17 -33.65 11.58
N ALA A 906 -14.93 -34.33 10.73
CA ALA A 906 -14.68 -35.74 10.39
C ALA A 906 -13.32 -35.95 9.70
N ALA A 907 -12.92 -35.06 8.78
CA ALA A 907 -11.62 -35.10 8.12
C ALA A 907 -10.45 -34.90 9.11
N ARG A 908 -10.60 -33.99 10.09
CA ARG A 908 -9.61 -33.81 11.17
C ARG A 908 -9.52 -35.03 12.09
N ASN A 909 -10.64 -35.72 12.33
CA ASN A 909 -10.65 -36.97 13.08
C ASN A 909 -9.90 -38.09 12.32
N LEU A 910 -10.03 -38.15 11.00
CA LEU A 910 -9.22 -39.06 10.16
C LEU A 910 -7.71 -38.78 10.29
N LYS A 911 -7.31 -37.50 10.40
CA LYS A 911 -5.90 -37.08 10.52
C LYS A 911 -5.25 -37.49 11.85
N LYS A 912 -6.01 -37.49 12.96
CA LYS A 912 -5.50 -37.78 14.32
C LYS A 912 -4.94 -39.20 14.51
N THR A 913 -5.18 -40.10 13.56
CA THR A 913 -4.73 -41.49 13.57
C THR A 913 -3.43 -41.66 12.77
N SER A 914 -2.33 -41.10 13.27
CA SER A 914 -1.01 -41.31 12.66
C SER A 914 -0.42 -42.63 13.16
N ASN A 915 -0.43 -43.66 12.30
CA ASN A 915 0.78 -44.42 11.98
C ASN A 915 0.62 -45.46 10.88
N ASN A 916 -0.58 -45.82 10.42
CA ASN A 916 -0.81 -46.55 9.16
C ASN A 916 -2.33 -46.64 8.88
N ILE A 917 -2.89 -45.72 8.08
CA ILE A 917 -4.22 -45.97 7.50
C ILE A 917 -4.02 -46.54 6.11
N LEU A 918 -4.07 -47.87 6.06
CA LEU A 918 -4.60 -48.66 4.95
C LEU A 918 -5.92 -49.25 5.49
N ASN A 919 -7.05 -48.58 5.26
CA ASN A 919 -8.42 -49.11 5.48
C ASN A 919 -8.81 -49.65 6.88
N GLY A 920 -7.99 -49.52 7.93
CA GLY A 920 -8.21 -50.20 9.22
C GLY A 920 -9.16 -49.51 10.21
N ASP A 921 -9.38 -48.20 10.12
CA ASP A 921 -10.26 -47.46 11.06
C ASP A 921 -11.64 -47.22 10.42
N VAL A 922 -12.47 -48.26 10.46
CA VAL A 922 -13.78 -48.33 9.80
C VAL A 922 -14.74 -47.27 10.34
N ASP A 923 -14.69 -46.96 11.64
CA ASP A 923 -15.64 -46.06 12.30
C ASP A 923 -15.42 -44.60 11.89
N ARG A 924 -14.17 -44.13 11.85
CA ARG A 924 -13.89 -42.74 11.43
C ARG A 924 -14.10 -42.52 9.94
N LEU A 925 -13.81 -43.53 9.12
CA LEU A 925 -14.13 -43.47 7.70
C LEU A 925 -15.66 -43.46 7.49
N LYS A 926 -16.41 -44.20 8.32
CA LYS A 926 -17.87 -44.15 8.34
C LYS A 926 -18.38 -42.75 8.72
N GLU A 927 -17.86 -42.14 9.79
CA GLU A 927 -18.21 -40.75 10.18
C GLU A 927 -17.98 -39.75 9.03
N TYR A 928 -16.84 -39.87 8.35
CA TYR A 928 -16.55 -39.02 7.18
C TYR A 928 -17.54 -39.24 6.04
N LYS A 929 -17.85 -40.50 5.70
CA LYS A 929 -18.84 -40.82 4.67
C LYS A 929 -20.22 -40.28 5.04
N GLU A 930 -20.65 -40.42 6.29
CA GLU A 930 -21.93 -39.90 6.79
C GLU A 930 -21.99 -38.37 6.68
N ALA A 931 -20.95 -37.66 7.14
CA ALA A 931 -20.87 -36.21 7.03
C ALA A 931 -20.91 -35.73 5.57
N VAL A 932 -20.20 -36.39 4.67
CA VAL A 932 -20.20 -36.04 3.22
C VAL A 932 -21.59 -36.28 2.60
N ASN A 933 -22.29 -37.34 3.00
CA ASN A 933 -23.63 -37.60 2.50
C ASN A 933 -24.63 -36.55 3.03
N ASN A 934 -24.54 -36.16 4.30
CA ASN A 934 -25.33 -35.04 4.83
C ASN A 934 -25.07 -33.73 4.07
N LEU A 935 -23.80 -33.40 3.80
CA LEU A 935 -23.43 -32.22 3.00
C LEU A 935 -24.05 -32.25 1.60
N LYS A 936 -24.07 -33.42 0.95
CA LYS A 936 -24.76 -33.58 -0.35
C LYS A 936 -26.26 -33.38 -0.22
N ASP A 937 -26.89 -33.96 0.81
CA ASP A 937 -28.33 -33.82 1.00
C ASP A 937 -28.72 -32.35 1.24
N CYS A 938 -27.97 -31.59 2.06
CA CYS A 938 -28.17 -30.14 2.22
C CYS A 938 -27.99 -29.39 0.89
N ALA A 939 -27.00 -29.76 0.07
CA ALA A 939 -26.79 -29.14 -1.24
C ALA A 939 -27.97 -29.40 -2.20
N GLU A 940 -28.55 -30.60 -2.19
CA GLU A 940 -29.76 -30.92 -2.97
C GLU A 940 -30.98 -30.14 -2.47
N VAL A 941 -31.15 -30.01 -1.15
CA VAL A 941 -32.25 -29.23 -0.55
C VAL A 941 -32.18 -27.77 -0.99
N TYR A 942 -31.01 -27.14 -0.90
CA TYR A 942 -30.83 -25.75 -1.35
C TYR A 942 -31.09 -25.58 -2.84
N GLU A 943 -30.61 -26.51 -3.69
CA GLU A 943 -30.87 -26.45 -5.14
C GLU A 943 -32.38 -26.48 -5.43
N VAL A 944 -33.14 -27.36 -4.78
CA VAL A 944 -34.59 -27.47 -4.95
C VAL A 944 -35.30 -26.22 -4.42
N TYR A 945 -34.95 -25.77 -3.22
CA TYR A 945 -35.48 -24.54 -2.62
C TYR A 945 -35.34 -23.37 -3.59
N LYS A 946 -34.12 -23.12 -4.08
CA LYS A 946 -33.83 -21.97 -4.93
C LYS A 946 -34.52 -22.06 -6.29
N MET A 947 -34.60 -23.25 -6.87
CA MET A 947 -35.18 -23.45 -8.21
C MET A 947 -36.73 -23.54 -8.20
N LYS A 948 -37.36 -23.59 -7.02
CA LYS A 948 -38.82 -23.70 -6.86
C LYS A 948 -39.53 -22.49 -7.45
N ASP A 949 -39.05 -21.29 -7.15
CA ASP A 949 -39.62 -20.01 -7.57
C ASP A 949 -38.68 -19.21 -8.50
N HIS A 950 -37.45 -19.70 -8.75
CA HIS A 950 -36.51 -19.12 -9.70
C HIS A 950 -36.22 -20.03 -10.89
N THR A 951 -35.80 -19.42 -12.01
CA THR A 951 -35.40 -20.12 -13.23
C THR A 951 -34.09 -19.58 -13.77
N LYS A 952 -33.34 -20.46 -14.45
CA LYS A 952 -32.14 -20.10 -15.22
C LYS A 952 -32.50 -19.47 -16.56
N ASP A 953 -33.70 -19.76 -17.07
CA ASP A 953 -34.16 -19.37 -18.40
C ASP A 953 -35.60 -18.85 -18.34
N LYS A 954 -35.75 -17.53 -18.20
CA LYS A 954 -37.06 -16.86 -18.09
C LYS A 954 -37.92 -17.04 -19.35
N SER A 955 -37.33 -17.41 -20.49
CA SER A 955 -38.08 -17.67 -21.71
C SER A 955 -38.90 -18.97 -21.64
N LYS A 956 -38.41 -19.97 -20.89
CA LYS A 956 -39.09 -21.27 -20.70
C LYS A 956 -40.09 -21.25 -19.56
N GLU A 957 -39.81 -20.48 -18.50
CA GLU A 957 -40.65 -20.39 -17.30
C GLU A 957 -40.91 -18.92 -16.93
N PRO A 958 -41.73 -18.18 -17.70
CA PRO A 958 -41.89 -16.72 -17.55
C PRO A 958 -42.48 -16.30 -16.20
N ASN A 959 -43.17 -17.21 -15.50
CA ASN A 959 -43.79 -16.98 -14.20
C ASN A 959 -42.81 -17.14 -13.01
N LYS A 960 -41.58 -17.61 -13.25
CA LYS A 960 -40.54 -17.72 -12.22
C LYS A 960 -39.59 -16.51 -12.27
N LYS A 961 -38.98 -16.19 -11.13
CA LYS A 961 -37.97 -15.12 -11.02
C LYS A 961 -36.66 -15.56 -11.70
N ALA A 962 -35.93 -14.66 -12.33
CA ALA A 962 -34.59 -14.99 -12.82
C ALA A 962 -33.62 -15.12 -11.64
N LEU A 963 -32.69 -16.09 -11.69
CA LEU A 963 -31.62 -16.18 -10.69
C LEU A 963 -30.71 -14.95 -10.75
N ASN A 964 -30.43 -14.36 -9.59
CA ASN A 964 -29.45 -13.28 -9.47
C ASN A 964 -28.01 -13.82 -9.50
N SER A 965 -27.00 -12.93 -9.42
CA SER A 965 -25.58 -13.31 -9.43
C SER A 965 -25.20 -14.23 -8.28
N ASP A 966 -25.72 -13.96 -7.10
CA ASP A 966 -25.34 -14.65 -5.86
C ASP A 966 -25.95 -16.05 -5.84
N ASP A 967 -27.21 -16.19 -6.24
CA ASP A 967 -27.88 -17.48 -6.40
C ASP A 967 -27.14 -18.36 -7.41
N LYS A 968 -26.69 -17.79 -8.54
CA LYS A 968 -25.88 -18.50 -9.53
C LYS A 968 -24.55 -18.96 -8.92
N ARG A 969 -23.91 -18.13 -8.11
CA ARG A 969 -22.65 -18.46 -7.41
C ARG A 969 -22.88 -19.60 -6.40
N LYS A 970 -23.92 -19.51 -5.57
CA LYS A 970 -24.31 -20.53 -4.57
C LYS A 970 -24.64 -21.87 -5.23
N LEU A 971 -25.48 -21.86 -6.28
CA LEU A 971 -25.83 -23.07 -7.04
C LEU A 971 -24.60 -23.71 -7.72
N LYS A 972 -23.62 -22.90 -8.15
CA LYS A 972 -22.35 -23.41 -8.68
C LYS A 972 -21.53 -24.15 -7.62
N ILE A 973 -21.57 -23.69 -6.37
CA ILE A 973 -20.91 -24.37 -5.23
C ILE A 973 -21.61 -25.70 -4.95
N MET A 974 -22.95 -25.71 -4.85
CA MET A 974 -23.73 -26.96 -4.67
C MET A 974 -23.42 -27.98 -5.75
N SER A 975 -23.41 -27.55 -7.01
CA SER A 975 -23.10 -28.44 -8.13
C SER A 975 -21.72 -29.07 -8.03
N ARG A 976 -20.72 -28.42 -7.43
CA ARG A 976 -19.37 -29.01 -7.21
C ARG A 976 -19.38 -30.07 -6.12
N VAL A 977 -20.22 -29.92 -5.09
CA VAL A 977 -20.40 -30.90 -4.03
C VAL A 977 -21.16 -32.12 -4.55
N LEU A 978 -22.24 -31.88 -5.31
CA LEU A 978 -23.10 -32.93 -5.85
C LEU A 978 -22.46 -33.71 -7.00
N HIS A 979 -21.67 -33.04 -7.84
CA HIS A 979 -21.23 -33.59 -9.12
C HIS A 979 -19.71 -33.57 -9.26
N ASN A 980 -19.14 -34.74 -9.00
CA ASN A 980 -17.81 -35.13 -9.48
C ASN A 980 -16.64 -34.39 -8.83
N ASN A 981 -16.63 -34.40 -7.50
CA ASN A 981 -15.45 -34.08 -6.72
C ASN A 981 -14.84 -35.37 -6.14
N ARG A 982 -13.56 -35.61 -6.45
CA ARG A 982 -12.79 -36.75 -5.92
C ARG A 982 -12.86 -36.87 -4.39
N TYR A 983 -12.95 -35.74 -3.67
CA TYR A 983 -13.05 -35.69 -2.21
C TYR A 983 -14.42 -36.18 -1.70
N PHE A 984 -15.50 -35.89 -2.41
CA PHE A 984 -16.88 -36.24 -2.02
C PHE A 984 -17.42 -37.50 -2.67
N ASN A 985 -16.55 -38.26 -3.36
CA ASN A 985 -16.92 -39.53 -3.97
C ASN A 985 -16.93 -40.65 -2.92
N VAL A 986 -17.98 -40.67 -2.11
CA VAL A 986 -18.25 -41.68 -1.06
C VAL A 986 -19.45 -42.54 -1.43
N ASP A 987 -19.48 -43.76 -0.89
CA ASP A 987 -20.58 -44.69 -1.11
C ASP A 987 -21.87 -44.09 -0.55
N THR A 988 -22.96 -44.22 -1.31
CA THR A 988 -24.27 -43.76 -0.87
C THR A 988 -24.75 -44.67 0.26
N PRO A 989 -25.22 -44.13 1.39
CA PRO A 989 -25.67 -44.95 2.51
C PRO A 989 -26.94 -45.70 2.10
N LYS A 990 -27.22 -46.78 2.82
CA LYS A 990 -28.49 -47.49 2.67
C LYS A 990 -29.62 -46.56 3.12
N LEU A 991 -30.51 -46.19 2.21
CA LEU A 991 -31.65 -45.31 2.47
C LEU A 991 -32.80 -46.14 3.02
N THR A 992 -33.51 -45.57 3.99
CA THR A 992 -34.87 -46.01 4.31
C THR A 992 -35.81 -45.70 3.15
N ASN A 993 -36.96 -46.38 3.09
CA ASN A 993 -37.94 -46.09 2.04
C ASN A 993 -38.46 -44.65 2.13
N GLU A 994 -38.53 -44.05 3.32
CA GLU A 994 -38.93 -42.66 3.51
C GLU A 994 -37.91 -41.70 2.89
N GLU A 995 -36.63 -41.84 3.22
CA GLU A 995 -35.54 -41.04 2.62
C GLU A 995 -35.45 -41.26 1.10
N PHE A 996 -35.72 -42.49 0.63
CA PHE A 996 -35.78 -42.78 -0.80
C PHE A 996 -36.89 -42.00 -1.49
N LEU A 997 -38.07 -41.89 -0.86
CA LEU A 997 -39.20 -41.13 -1.40
C LEU A 997 -38.93 -39.62 -1.41
N GLU A 998 -38.24 -39.09 -0.40
CA GLU A 998 -37.78 -37.70 -0.43
C GLU A 998 -36.78 -37.44 -1.57
N LYS A 999 -35.85 -38.37 -1.82
CA LYS A 999 -34.96 -38.28 -3.00
C LYS A 999 -35.74 -38.42 -4.31
N SER A 1000 -36.79 -39.25 -4.34
CA SER A 1000 -37.69 -39.37 -5.48
C SER A 1000 -38.36 -38.04 -5.81
N ASP A 1001 -38.81 -37.28 -4.82
CA ASP A 1001 -39.44 -35.97 -5.03
C ASP A 1001 -38.47 -34.94 -5.58
N ARG A 1002 -37.26 -34.90 -5.04
CA ARG A 1002 -36.19 -34.02 -5.53
C ARG A 1002 -35.78 -34.37 -6.96
N ALA A 1003 -35.62 -35.67 -7.25
CA ALA A 1003 -35.34 -36.15 -8.59
C ALA A 1003 -36.45 -35.80 -9.58
N LEU A 1004 -37.71 -36.00 -9.20
CA LEU A 1004 -38.86 -35.65 -10.03
C LEU A 1004 -38.93 -34.14 -10.30
N PHE A 1005 -38.59 -33.32 -9.31
CA PHE A 1005 -38.47 -31.88 -9.47
C PHE A 1005 -37.39 -31.52 -10.51
N ARG A 1006 -36.19 -32.09 -10.42
CA ARG A 1006 -35.09 -31.85 -11.38
C ARG A 1006 -35.46 -32.32 -12.80
N LEU A 1007 -36.11 -33.47 -12.96
CA LEU A 1007 -36.60 -33.96 -14.25
C LEU A 1007 -37.60 -33.00 -14.91
N LYS A 1008 -38.46 -32.34 -14.14
CA LYS A 1008 -39.38 -31.30 -14.66
C LYS A 1008 -38.65 -30.07 -15.20
N GLN A 1009 -37.47 -29.75 -14.66
CA GLN A 1009 -36.67 -28.61 -15.14
C GLN A 1009 -35.97 -28.91 -16.48
N GLY A 1010 -35.64 -30.18 -16.76
CA GLY A 1010 -35.10 -30.60 -18.06
C GLY A 1010 -33.60 -30.37 -18.30
N ASP A 1011 -32.88 -29.76 -17.36
CA ASP A 1011 -31.53 -29.24 -17.58
C ASP A 1011 -30.40 -30.20 -17.12
N TYR A 1012 -30.26 -31.36 -17.76
CA TYR A 1012 -29.19 -32.32 -17.46
C TYR A 1012 -27.98 -32.17 -18.38
N LYS A 1013 -26.80 -31.93 -17.79
CA LYS A 1013 -25.50 -31.95 -18.51
C LYS A 1013 -24.79 -33.30 -18.43
N ASN A 1014 -25.17 -34.15 -17.48
CA ASN A 1014 -24.51 -35.42 -17.20
C ASN A 1014 -25.49 -36.59 -17.35
N ARG A 1015 -25.15 -37.55 -18.22
CA ARG A 1015 -25.93 -38.76 -18.48
C ARG A 1015 -26.19 -39.59 -17.22
N LYS A 1016 -25.19 -39.76 -16.35
CA LYS A 1016 -25.30 -40.57 -15.12
C LYS A 1016 -26.35 -39.98 -14.17
N ASN A 1017 -26.33 -38.66 -13.98
CA ASN A 1017 -27.30 -37.97 -13.12
C ASN A 1017 -28.72 -38.10 -13.67
N TYR A 1018 -28.88 -37.95 -14.99
CA TYR A 1018 -30.17 -38.11 -15.65
C TYR A 1018 -30.75 -39.52 -15.43
N ILE A 1019 -29.94 -40.57 -15.59
CA ILE A 1019 -30.37 -41.96 -15.37
C ILE A 1019 -30.73 -42.17 -13.89
N GLN A 1020 -29.91 -41.68 -12.98
CA GLN A 1020 -30.13 -41.85 -11.54
C GLN A 1020 -31.40 -41.15 -11.06
N ASP A 1021 -31.63 -39.90 -11.45
CA ASP A 1021 -32.85 -39.16 -11.10
C ASP A 1021 -34.09 -39.78 -11.75
N SER A 1022 -33.97 -40.26 -13.00
CA SER A 1022 -35.04 -41.02 -13.67
C SER A 1022 -35.42 -42.27 -12.87
N ALA A 1023 -34.43 -42.96 -12.30
CA ALA A 1023 -34.67 -44.16 -11.51
C ALA A 1023 -35.36 -43.82 -10.19
N TYR A 1024 -34.83 -42.85 -9.43
CA TYR A 1024 -35.47 -42.41 -8.18
C TYR A 1024 -36.92 -41.97 -8.41
N ALA A 1025 -37.17 -41.18 -9.45
CA ALA A 1025 -38.51 -40.70 -9.77
C ALA A 1025 -39.47 -41.85 -10.13
N LEU A 1026 -39.05 -42.77 -11.02
CA LEU A 1026 -39.91 -43.88 -11.46
C LEU A 1026 -40.17 -44.88 -10.34
N TYR A 1027 -39.12 -45.37 -9.65
CA TYR A 1027 -39.30 -46.38 -8.59
C TYR A 1027 -40.02 -45.83 -7.36
N GLY A 1028 -39.80 -44.56 -7.00
CA GLY A 1028 -40.52 -43.93 -5.88
C GLY A 1028 -42.00 -43.73 -6.20
N GLN A 1029 -42.35 -43.30 -7.42
CA GLN A 1029 -43.75 -43.19 -7.83
C GLN A 1029 -44.42 -44.56 -7.97
N MET A 1030 -43.71 -45.57 -8.50
CA MET A 1030 -44.19 -46.96 -8.51
C MET A 1030 -44.51 -47.47 -7.10
N TYR A 1031 -43.65 -47.19 -6.13
CA TYR A 1031 -43.89 -47.59 -4.74
C TYR A 1031 -45.17 -46.95 -4.18
N ARG A 1032 -45.33 -45.63 -4.38
CA ARG A 1032 -46.51 -44.87 -3.93
C ARG A 1032 -47.81 -45.43 -4.49
N VAL A 1033 -47.88 -45.66 -5.80
CA VAL A 1033 -49.11 -46.17 -6.43
C VAL A 1033 -49.40 -47.64 -6.13
N SER A 1034 -48.38 -48.39 -5.67
CA SER A 1034 -48.51 -49.80 -5.31
C SER A 1034 -49.04 -50.05 -3.90
N GLY A 1035 -49.36 -48.97 -3.17
CA GLY A 1035 -49.93 -48.99 -1.82
C GLY A 1035 -48.95 -48.65 -0.70
N GLY A 1036 -47.64 -48.52 -0.96
CA GLY A 1036 -46.64 -48.05 0.02
C GLY A 1036 -46.45 -48.89 1.30
N ASP A 1037 -47.27 -49.92 1.54
CA ASP A 1037 -47.34 -50.61 2.83
C ASP A 1037 -46.35 -51.77 2.98
N ASP A 1038 -45.73 -52.22 1.88
CA ASP A 1038 -44.74 -53.30 1.93
C ASP A 1038 -43.37 -52.75 2.36
N LYS A 1039 -43.17 -52.64 3.69
CA LYS A 1039 -41.90 -52.26 4.31
C LYS A 1039 -40.77 -53.28 4.07
N SER A 1040 -41.07 -54.46 3.50
CA SER A 1040 -40.06 -55.49 3.22
C SER A 1040 -39.30 -55.25 1.91
N VAL A 1041 -39.76 -54.30 1.09
CA VAL A 1041 -39.13 -53.94 -0.18
C VAL A 1041 -38.06 -52.87 0.05
N ASP A 1042 -36.81 -53.20 -0.27
CA ASP A 1042 -35.69 -52.26 -0.29
C ASP A 1042 -35.63 -51.54 -1.65
N LEU A 1043 -36.23 -50.35 -1.72
CA LEU A 1043 -36.34 -49.58 -2.96
C LEU A 1043 -34.98 -49.20 -3.55
N GLN A 1044 -34.02 -48.89 -2.68
CA GLN A 1044 -32.70 -48.50 -3.12
C GLN A 1044 -31.96 -49.69 -3.74
N GLN A 1045 -32.04 -50.86 -3.11
CA GLN A 1045 -31.43 -52.08 -3.65
C GLN A 1045 -32.01 -52.42 -5.04
N ILE A 1046 -33.33 -52.44 -5.20
CA ILE A 1046 -33.97 -52.74 -6.49
C ILE A 1046 -33.54 -51.74 -7.57
N MET A 1047 -33.55 -50.45 -7.23
CA MET A 1047 -33.12 -49.39 -8.15
C MET A 1047 -31.65 -49.57 -8.56
N GLN A 1048 -30.76 -49.82 -7.60
CA GLN A 1048 -29.32 -50.00 -7.86
C GLN A 1048 -29.05 -51.24 -8.72
N GLU A 1049 -29.69 -52.37 -8.44
CA GLU A 1049 -29.57 -53.60 -9.23
C GLU A 1049 -30.00 -53.36 -10.69
N LYS A 1050 -31.11 -52.65 -10.90
CA LYS A 1050 -31.64 -52.36 -12.24
C LYS A 1050 -30.83 -51.31 -13.01
N ILE A 1051 -30.19 -50.37 -12.32
CA ILE A 1051 -29.21 -49.45 -12.94
C ILE A 1051 -27.94 -50.24 -13.32
N ALA A 1052 -27.42 -51.06 -12.39
CA ALA A 1052 -26.19 -51.82 -12.60
C ALA A 1052 -26.29 -52.84 -13.74
N SER A 1053 -27.47 -53.45 -13.94
CA SER A 1053 -27.71 -54.35 -15.07
C SER A 1053 -27.77 -53.65 -16.44
N GLY A 1054 -27.88 -52.31 -16.47
CA GLY A 1054 -28.09 -51.52 -17.68
C GLY A 1054 -29.47 -51.70 -18.31
N GLU A 1055 -30.33 -52.56 -17.76
CA GLU A 1055 -31.70 -52.76 -18.26
C GLU A 1055 -32.54 -51.50 -18.08
N PHE A 1056 -32.42 -50.85 -16.91
CA PHE A 1056 -33.16 -49.62 -16.63
C PHE A 1056 -32.83 -48.53 -17.64
N GLU A 1057 -31.55 -48.37 -17.97
CA GLU A 1057 -31.10 -47.37 -18.95
C GLU A 1057 -31.71 -47.59 -20.34
N LYS A 1058 -31.86 -48.85 -20.78
CA LYS A 1058 -32.52 -49.18 -22.05
C LYS A 1058 -33.97 -48.69 -22.07
N THR A 1059 -34.66 -48.66 -20.92
CA THR A 1059 -36.05 -48.15 -20.83
C THR A 1059 -36.15 -46.63 -21.00
N LEU A 1060 -35.03 -45.91 -20.86
CA LEU A 1060 -34.96 -44.46 -21.05
C LEU A 1060 -34.60 -44.06 -22.49
N LYS A 1061 -34.34 -45.01 -23.39
CA LYS A 1061 -34.11 -44.74 -24.82
C LYS A 1061 -35.42 -44.52 -25.56
N SER A 1062 -35.42 -43.60 -26.52
CA SER A 1062 -36.60 -43.30 -27.33
C SER A 1062 -36.93 -44.47 -28.26
N LYS A 1063 -38.20 -44.91 -28.27
CA LYS A 1063 -38.67 -45.93 -29.22
C LYS A 1063 -38.61 -45.46 -30.68
N LYS A 1064 -38.68 -44.14 -30.91
CA LYS A 1064 -38.63 -43.54 -32.26
C LYS A 1064 -37.19 -43.32 -32.73
N ASP A 1065 -36.26 -43.14 -31.81
CA ASP A 1065 -34.84 -42.86 -32.08
C ASP A 1065 -33.98 -43.53 -30.98
N PRO A 1066 -33.60 -44.81 -31.16
CA PRO A 1066 -32.91 -45.61 -30.13
C PRO A 1066 -31.55 -45.06 -29.68
N ASP A 1067 -30.97 -44.12 -30.43
CA ASP A 1067 -29.70 -43.47 -30.09
C ASP A 1067 -29.90 -42.25 -29.19
N LYS A 1068 -31.14 -41.78 -29.02
CA LYS A 1068 -31.49 -40.67 -28.13
C LYS A 1068 -32.22 -41.14 -26.88
N TYR A 1069 -31.96 -40.47 -25.77
CA TYR A 1069 -32.75 -40.61 -24.56
C TYR A 1069 -34.10 -39.89 -24.70
N ILE A 1070 -35.10 -40.39 -23.99
CA ILE A 1070 -36.35 -39.67 -23.74
C ILE A 1070 -36.00 -38.35 -23.05
N ALA A 1071 -36.72 -37.27 -23.37
CA ALA A 1071 -36.48 -35.99 -22.71
C ALA A 1071 -36.80 -36.09 -21.20
N PRO A 1072 -36.03 -35.45 -20.30
CA PRO A 1072 -36.27 -35.56 -18.86
C PRO A 1072 -37.69 -35.16 -18.42
N THR A 1073 -38.27 -34.15 -19.08
CA THR A 1073 -39.65 -33.71 -18.85
C THR A 1073 -40.69 -34.77 -19.23
N GLU A 1074 -40.42 -35.59 -20.25
CA GLU A 1074 -41.27 -36.73 -20.63
C GLU A 1074 -41.13 -37.90 -19.64
N VAL A 1075 -39.95 -38.12 -19.07
CA VAL A 1075 -39.78 -39.08 -17.96
C VAL A 1075 -40.55 -38.62 -16.72
N ALA A 1076 -40.51 -37.33 -16.38
CA ALA A 1076 -41.31 -36.79 -15.28
C ALA A 1076 -42.83 -36.97 -15.51
N LYS A 1077 -43.31 -36.70 -16.73
CA LYS A 1077 -44.72 -36.97 -17.11
C LYS A 1077 -45.07 -38.44 -16.99
N LYS A 1078 -44.16 -39.34 -17.38
CA LYS A 1078 -44.34 -40.78 -17.22
C LYS A 1078 -44.42 -41.17 -15.75
N ALA A 1079 -43.52 -40.67 -14.91
CA ALA A 1079 -43.49 -40.94 -13.47
C ALA A 1079 -44.74 -40.44 -12.74
N LEU A 1080 -45.36 -39.35 -13.21
CA LEU A 1080 -46.60 -38.80 -12.66
C LEU A 1080 -47.88 -39.47 -13.19
N ASN A 1081 -47.78 -40.39 -14.14
CA ASN A 1081 -48.93 -41.10 -14.67
C ASN A 1081 -49.21 -42.34 -13.82
N GLU A 1082 -50.25 -42.27 -12.99
CA GLU A 1082 -50.58 -43.34 -12.03
C GLU A 1082 -50.79 -44.71 -12.70
N ASP A 1083 -51.52 -44.78 -13.82
CA ASP A 1083 -51.82 -46.05 -14.49
C ASP A 1083 -50.56 -46.73 -15.01
N LYS A 1084 -49.66 -45.96 -15.63
CA LYS A 1084 -48.36 -46.47 -16.10
C LYS A 1084 -47.47 -46.91 -14.93
N MET A 1085 -47.50 -46.19 -13.81
CA MET A 1085 -46.73 -46.58 -12.63
C MET A 1085 -47.32 -47.84 -11.97
N LYS A 1086 -48.65 -48.01 -11.96
CA LYS A 1086 -49.32 -49.24 -11.50
C LYS A 1086 -48.97 -50.43 -12.39
N GLU A 1087 -48.96 -50.24 -13.71
CA GLU A 1087 -48.52 -51.26 -14.68
C GLU A 1087 -47.06 -51.68 -14.46
N MET A 1088 -46.16 -50.70 -14.32
CA MET A 1088 -44.75 -50.95 -14.01
C MET A 1088 -44.58 -51.63 -12.64
N ALA A 1089 -45.33 -51.21 -11.61
CA ALA A 1089 -45.27 -51.79 -10.28
C ALA A 1089 -45.73 -53.27 -10.28
N ASN A 1090 -46.79 -53.59 -11.02
CA ASN A 1090 -47.26 -54.97 -11.18
C ASN A 1090 -46.24 -55.84 -11.92
N THR A 1091 -45.55 -55.27 -12.92
CA THR A 1091 -44.49 -55.96 -13.67
C THR A 1091 -43.30 -56.29 -12.74
N VAL A 1092 -42.83 -55.31 -11.96
CA VAL A 1092 -41.74 -55.52 -10.99
C VAL A 1092 -42.15 -56.48 -9.87
N LYS A 1093 -43.38 -56.38 -9.33
CA LYS A 1093 -43.90 -57.34 -8.34
C LYS A 1093 -43.88 -58.78 -8.89
N LYS A 1094 -44.24 -58.96 -10.17
CA LYS A 1094 -44.19 -60.26 -10.84
C LYS A 1094 -42.75 -60.77 -10.99
N GLU A 1095 -41.82 -59.94 -11.47
CA GLU A 1095 -40.39 -60.29 -11.58
C GLU A 1095 -39.76 -60.66 -10.23
N VAL A 1096 -40.09 -59.93 -9.16
CA VAL A 1096 -39.59 -60.21 -7.80
C VAL A 1096 -40.17 -61.52 -7.25
N ALA A 1097 -41.45 -61.81 -7.53
CA ALA A 1097 -42.07 -63.08 -7.16
C ALA A 1097 -41.44 -64.27 -7.93
N ASP A 1098 -41.16 -64.10 -9.21
CA ASP A 1098 -40.53 -65.12 -10.06
C ASP A 1098 -39.07 -65.38 -9.63
N ASN A 1099 -38.31 -64.34 -9.25
CA ASN A 1099 -36.94 -64.49 -8.75
C ASN A 1099 -36.86 -65.09 -7.33
N LYS A 1100 -37.85 -64.85 -6.46
CA LYS A 1100 -37.91 -65.51 -5.13
C LYS A 1100 -38.06 -67.03 -5.22
N ASN A 1101 -38.58 -67.56 -6.32
CA ASN A 1101 -38.70 -69.01 -6.55
C ASN A 1101 -37.40 -69.66 -7.07
N ILE A 1102 -36.46 -68.88 -7.62
CA ILE A 1102 -35.18 -69.40 -8.16
C ILE A 1102 -34.10 -69.53 -7.06
N ILE A 1103 -34.19 -68.74 -5.98
CA ILE A 1103 -33.16 -68.70 -4.91
C ILE A 1103 -33.34 -69.82 -3.85
N ARG A 1104 -34.38 -70.66 -3.94
CA ARG A 1104 -34.59 -71.79 -3.01
C ARG A 1104 -33.88 -73.11 -3.40
N GLU A 1105 -33.20 -73.18 -4.54
CA GLU A 1105 -32.44 -74.38 -4.94
C GLU A 1105 -30.96 -74.07 -5.19
N VAL A 1106 -30.18 -73.93 -4.11
CA VAL A 1106 -28.72 -74.12 -4.19
C VAL A 1106 -28.32 -75.19 -3.14
N PRO A 1107 -27.68 -76.30 -3.54
CA PRO A 1107 -27.39 -77.40 -2.62
C PRO A 1107 -26.28 -77.07 -1.62
N ARG A 1108 -26.48 -77.43 -0.35
CA ARG A 1108 -25.41 -77.54 0.66
C ARG A 1108 -24.53 -78.77 0.36
N LYS A 1109 -23.23 -78.57 0.07
CA LYS A 1109 -22.05 -79.42 0.37
C LYS A 1109 -20.85 -78.92 -0.47
N GLY A 1110 -19.60 -78.90 -0.01
CA GLY A 1110 -19.05 -79.47 1.22
C GLY A 1110 -17.60 -79.04 1.48
N THR A 1111 -17.15 -79.40 2.68
CA THR A 1111 -15.77 -79.47 3.17
C THR A 1111 -14.84 -80.27 2.25
N VAL A 1112 -13.68 -79.72 1.85
CA VAL A 1112 -12.48 -80.50 1.45
C VAL A 1112 -11.18 -79.77 1.85
N HIS A 1113 -10.20 -80.59 2.21
CA HIS A 1113 -8.91 -80.41 2.86
C HIS A 1113 -7.83 -79.53 2.22
N GLN A 1114 -6.89 -79.13 3.09
CA GLN A 1114 -5.48 -78.80 2.83
C GLN A 1114 -4.75 -79.87 1.99
N LYS A 1115 -3.89 -79.43 1.05
CA LYS A 1115 -2.51 -79.94 0.81
C LYS A 1115 -1.81 -79.23 -0.36
N GLY A 1116 -0.53 -78.91 -0.18
CA GLY A 1116 0.52 -79.21 -1.16
C GLY A 1116 1.09 -78.06 -2.01
N ASN A 1117 2.40 -77.82 -1.85
CA ASN A 1117 3.30 -77.01 -2.68
C ASN A 1117 3.45 -77.57 -4.12
N ASP A 1118 3.85 -76.72 -5.08
CA ASP A 1118 5.20 -76.71 -5.72
C ASP A 1118 5.22 -76.05 -7.14
N ILE A 1119 6.10 -75.03 -7.26
CA ILE A 1119 7.25 -74.89 -8.20
C ILE A 1119 7.04 -74.76 -9.75
N ASP A 1120 7.65 -73.68 -10.28
CA ASP A 1120 8.33 -73.44 -11.58
C ASP A 1120 7.62 -73.50 -12.95
N LYS A 1121 7.67 -72.40 -13.73
CA LYS A 1121 8.71 -72.08 -14.77
C LYS A 1121 8.29 -70.94 -15.72
N MET A 1122 9.19 -69.94 -15.83
CA MET A 1122 9.66 -69.11 -16.97
C MET A 1122 9.04 -69.23 -18.40
N PRO A 1123 9.27 -68.28 -19.36
CA PRO A 1123 10.48 -67.44 -19.52
C PRO A 1123 10.34 -65.98 -19.99
N LYS A 1124 11.48 -65.28 -19.92
CA LYS A 1124 11.85 -64.01 -20.59
C LYS A 1124 12.58 -64.27 -21.92
N LEU A 1125 12.72 -63.18 -22.70
CA LEU A 1125 13.59 -62.87 -23.87
C LEU A 1125 12.77 -62.86 -25.18
N VAL A 1126 12.79 -61.81 -26.02
CA VAL A 1126 13.84 -60.82 -26.38
C VAL A 1126 13.33 -59.39 -26.27
#